data_AF-A0A2T4VUZ3-F1
#
_entry.id   AF-A0A2T4VUZ3-F1
#
_cell.length_a   1.000
_cell.length_b   1.000
_cell.length_c   1.000
_cell.angle_alpha   90.00
_cell.angle_beta   90.00
_cell.angle_gamma   90.00
#
_symmetry.space_group_name_H-M   'P 1'
#
loop_
_entity.id
_entity.type
_entity.pdbx_description
1 polymer ?
#
loop_
_entity_poly.entity_id
_entity_poly.type
_entity_poly.pdbx_seq_one_letter_code
_entity_poly.pdbx_strand_id
1 'polypeptide(L)'
;MNRLASSIEDIQDHYTIVVVGSGYGGAITASRLARAGQKVCVLERGRELQPGEFPDTALEAAAELQMEAPHGRTGPRTGLFNLHLGHDINVLVGCGLGGTSLINANVSIRPDPRVFEDPSWPTLLRAEGMKRMEHGFSLAERMLGARPYPEHLPSLPKLNALQKSAEVLGQKFYRPSINVTFEDGVNEAGVTQKACNLCGDCCSGCNYGSKNTVLMNYLPDARRHGAEIFTTVDVRYIERGQDGRWRVHYQALGTGREAFDAPSLFVTADLVILAAGTLGSTELLLRSRERGLKVSERVGRSFSGNGDVLAFGYNTAQEIRGVGSGNLPVKNLPPVGPCITGIVDMRDTPEVRDGMILEEGVIPGALGEMLPAAFEVVADVDGLNTAEAQVLAQKEREAESLVHGPRHGAMLNTQTYLVMTHDGADGRMELENDRLRVVWPGVGSRAIFQQVDNRLKEATRALKGIQMGNPLWTDLHGDRLISVHPLGGCVMADSADTGVVDHTGRVFSSEQGSSVHEGLYVCDGSIIPTSLGVNPLLTISALAERCAMIISEERGWKIDYSLKGPISELPVPVTPGIRFTERMKGHLAIEGGAASRPEEFEAAEARGKKDGSSFEFVLTIVSNDLDKLVGDPKHEARMMGTVIAPALSPHPLTVTHGGFNLFVEDKASVETRLMKYRMQLTAEDGRSFFFYGYKVVREGPIWKVWHDTSTLYVTLHEGLDDKGPVVGKGVLRIAPEDFIKQLGTLEVTHAKNAEERLATTVRFGRYFAGVVYDYYGGAVAKDTLLDPNAPPRKKRPLRVPAPKLVPFKTRDGVELLLTRYQAGTKGPVILSHGLGVSSRIFSIDTIETNLVEYLCANEYDVWLLDYRSSILVPASNTQYSGDDVALKDYPAAVATVLKETGAPSVQMVAHCYGATTFSMALLGGLQGVRSAVCSQISTEFVVPKLVEIKAGLHTPNLLEKLGIKSLTAYTDSKADWMSRLYNQALDLYPVDQDEECDSPVCHRITFMYSLLYEHAQLNEATHAALHEMFGVATVKAFDGLADMIRAGHIVDAQEKDTYRPHLKRMALPIRFIHGESNGCFLPESTQRTYEALVKANGAGLYSRRVIPKYGHIDCIFGKNAAKDVFPHILEHLEATQKV
;
A
#
# COMPACT_ATOMS: atom_id res chain seq x y z
N MET A 1 20.74 9.68 -5.02
CA MET A 1 20.72 9.12 -3.65
C MET A 1 19.41 8.37 -3.48
N ASN A 2 19.38 7.24 -2.77
CA ASN A 2 18.11 6.60 -2.42
C ASN A 2 17.31 7.49 -1.46
N ARG A 3 15.97 7.40 -1.50
CA ARG A 3 15.11 8.03 -0.47
C ARG A 3 15.52 7.54 0.91
N LEU A 4 15.65 8.45 1.87
CA LEU A 4 16.00 8.14 3.25
C LEU A 4 14.76 7.78 4.08
N ALA A 5 13.62 8.39 3.74
CA ALA A 5 12.38 8.19 4.47
C ALA A 5 11.87 6.75 4.31
N SER A 6 11.50 6.15 5.43
CA SER A 6 10.77 4.89 5.52
C SER A 6 9.27 5.17 5.44
N SER A 7 8.49 4.15 5.13
CA SER A 7 7.03 4.30 5.04
C SER A 7 6.43 4.46 6.44
N ILE A 8 5.43 5.34 6.62
CA ILE A 8 4.89 5.72 7.93
C ILE A 8 4.27 4.51 8.66
N GLU A 9 3.73 3.56 7.92
CA GLU A 9 3.20 2.29 8.44
C GLU A 9 4.26 1.36 9.04
N ASP A 10 5.55 1.64 8.84
CA ASP A 10 6.66 0.91 9.47
C ASP A 10 7.06 1.47 10.84
N ILE A 11 6.41 2.55 11.31
CA ILE A 11 6.60 3.05 12.67
C ILE A 11 6.27 1.94 13.66
N GLN A 12 7.25 1.56 14.46
CA GLN A 12 7.10 0.56 15.52
C GLN A 12 6.30 1.14 16.70
N ASP A 13 5.81 0.25 17.56
CA ASP A 13 5.14 0.60 18.82
C ASP A 13 6.10 1.28 19.83
N HIS A 14 7.39 0.94 19.75
CA HIS A 14 8.40 1.41 20.69
C HIS A 14 9.78 1.61 20.06
N TYR A 15 10.47 2.68 20.46
CA TYR A 15 11.88 2.94 20.15
C TYR A 15 12.68 3.29 21.41
N THR A 16 13.99 3.03 21.41
CA THR A 16 14.85 3.53 22.49
C THR A 16 14.87 5.07 22.49
N ILE A 17 14.90 5.68 21.29
CA ILE A 17 15.01 7.13 21.14
C ILE A 17 14.08 7.60 20.02
N VAL A 18 13.21 8.56 20.32
CA VAL A 18 12.46 9.32 19.31
C VAL A 18 13.04 10.74 19.23
N VAL A 19 13.45 11.13 18.05
CA VAL A 19 13.92 12.48 17.70
C VAL A 19 12.82 13.19 16.91
N VAL A 20 12.32 14.31 17.42
CA VAL A 20 11.26 15.09 16.78
C VAL A 20 11.89 16.25 16.02
N GLY A 21 11.79 16.23 14.69
CA GLY A 21 12.41 17.18 13.78
C GLY A 21 13.76 16.71 13.23
N SER A 22 14.04 17.06 11.98
CA SER A 22 15.21 16.58 11.23
C SER A 22 16.20 17.68 10.82
N GLY A 23 16.14 18.85 11.45
CA GLY A 23 17.12 19.93 11.26
C GLY A 23 18.49 19.61 11.85
N TYR A 24 19.36 20.61 12.03
CA TYR A 24 20.71 20.43 12.57
C TYR A 24 20.72 19.63 13.89
N GLY A 25 19.92 20.04 14.88
CA GLY A 25 19.82 19.34 16.16
C GLY A 25 19.42 17.88 16.02
N GLY A 26 18.38 17.62 15.24
CA GLY A 26 17.78 16.29 15.10
C GLY A 26 18.65 15.34 14.28
N ALA A 27 19.16 15.80 13.14
CA ALA A 27 20.03 15.00 12.29
C ALA A 27 21.33 14.59 12.99
N ILE A 28 21.94 15.52 13.74
CA ILE A 28 23.19 15.28 14.48
C ILE A 28 22.95 14.29 15.61
N THR A 29 21.96 14.55 16.48
CA THR A 29 21.65 13.64 17.59
C THR A 29 21.25 12.25 17.08
N ALA A 30 20.43 12.16 16.03
CA ALA A 30 20.06 10.88 15.42
C ALA A 30 21.30 10.12 14.88
N SER A 31 22.19 10.79 14.14
CA SER A 31 23.43 10.20 13.62
C SER A 31 24.30 9.65 14.74
N ARG A 32 24.56 10.45 15.77
CA ARG A 32 25.46 10.08 16.87
C ARG A 32 24.90 8.97 17.73
N LEU A 33 23.61 9.00 18.03
CA LEU A 33 22.95 7.98 18.85
C LEU A 33 22.76 6.66 18.07
N ALA A 34 22.51 6.71 16.77
CA ALA A 34 22.54 5.51 15.91
C ALA A 34 23.95 4.91 15.82
N ARG A 35 25.00 5.75 15.68
CA ARG A 35 26.41 5.32 15.77
C ARG A 35 26.79 4.74 17.14
N ALA A 36 26.03 5.07 18.18
CA ALA A 36 26.14 4.47 19.50
C ALA A 36 25.33 3.16 19.65
N GLY A 37 24.77 2.64 18.56
CA GLY A 37 24.07 1.35 18.49
C GLY A 37 22.61 1.40 18.95
N GLN A 38 22.02 2.59 19.11
CA GLN A 38 20.65 2.73 19.63
C GLN A 38 19.60 2.65 18.52
N LYS A 39 18.39 2.18 18.87
CA LYS A 39 17.22 2.21 17.99
C LYS A 39 16.63 3.63 17.97
N VAL A 40 16.89 4.35 16.89
CA VAL A 40 16.49 5.75 16.72
C VAL A 40 15.37 5.88 15.69
N CYS A 41 14.30 6.57 16.07
CA CYS A 41 13.22 7.02 15.18
C CYS A 41 13.30 8.54 15.01
N VAL A 42 13.30 9.04 13.78
CA VAL A 42 13.23 10.47 13.45
C VAL A 42 11.87 10.78 12.85
N LEU A 43 11.14 11.71 13.46
CA LEU A 43 9.82 12.16 12.98
C LEU A 43 9.92 13.57 12.40
N GLU A 44 9.66 13.72 11.10
CA GLU A 44 9.71 14.98 10.37
C GLU A 44 8.35 15.36 9.81
N ARG A 45 7.92 16.62 10.03
CA ARG A 45 6.63 17.14 9.55
C ARG A 45 6.61 17.36 8.04
N GLY A 46 7.71 17.83 7.46
CA GLY A 46 7.82 18.10 6.03
C GLY A 46 8.08 16.86 5.18
N ARG A 47 8.19 17.06 3.86
CA ARG A 47 8.51 16.01 2.87
C ARG A 47 10.02 15.82 2.73
N GLU A 48 10.42 14.66 2.21
CA GLU A 48 11.78 14.49 1.65
C GLU A 48 11.83 15.10 0.26
N LEU A 49 12.61 16.17 0.07
CA LEU A 49 12.93 16.76 -1.23
C LEU A 49 14.41 16.53 -1.54
N GLN A 50 14.71 15.84 -2.64
CA GLN A 50 16.07 15.55 -3.07
C GLN A 50 16.59 16.58 -4.08
N PRO A 51 17.92 16.68 -4.28
CA PRO A 51 18.46 17.46 -5.38
C PRO A 51 17.81 17.09 -6.72
N GLY A 52 17.23 18.07 -7.40
CA GLY A 52 16.42 17.92 -8.61
C GLY A 52 14.93 18.14 -8.38
N GLU A 53 14.48 18.23 -7.12
CA GLU A 53 13.07 18.39 -6.74
C GLU A 53 12.78 19.71 -6.01
N PHE A 54 13.81 20.53 -5.74
CA PHE A 54 13.62 21.84 -5.16
C PHE A 54 13.04 22.81 -6.21
N PRO A 55 12.19 23.77 -5.81
CA PRO A 55 11.58 24.70 -6.74
C PRO A 55 12.64 25.54 -7.46
N ASP A 56 12.58 25.56 -8.78
CA ASP A 56 13.45 26.39 -9.64
C ASP A 56 12.66 27.43 -10.47
N THR A 57 11.33 27.39 -10.38
CA THR A 57 10.41 28.40 -10.92
C THR A 57 9.56 29.08 -9.84
N ALA A 58 9.00 30.24 -10.18
CA ALA A 58 8.15 31.01 -9.28
C ALA A 58 6.83 30.30 -8.91
N LEU A 59 6.25 29.53 -9.85
CA LEU A 59 5.03 28.77 -9.61
C LEU A 59 5.27 27.61 -8.65
N GLU A 60 6.39 26.89 -8.81
CA GLU A 60 6.78 25.82 -7.89
C GLU A 60 7.10 26.38 -6.50
N ALA A 61 7.83 27.49 -6.40
CA ALA A 61 8.11 28.13 -5.11
C ALA A 61 6.82 28.56 -4.39
N ALA A 62 5.83 29.08 -5.13
CA ALA A 62 4.52 29.43 -4.57
C ALA A 62 3.74 28.20 -4.09
N ALA A 63 3.84 27.06 -4.78
CA ALA A 63 3.22 25.80 -4.35
C ALA A 63 3.86 25.24 -3.06
N GLU A 64 5.11 25.61 -2.78
CA GLU A 64 5.85 25.24 -1.58
C GLU A 64 5.70 26.22 -0.40
N LEU A 65 5.01 27.34 -0.59
CA LEU A 65 4.84 28.35 0.45
C LEU A 65 3.68 28.00 1.39
N GLN A 66 3.96 27.96 2.69
CA GLN A 66 2.96 27.94 3.75
C GLN A 66 3.12 29.16 4.65
N MET A 67 1.99 29.76 5.05
CA MET A 67 1.98 30.98 5.85
C MET A 67 1.10 30.82 7.09
N GLU A 68 1.62 31.23 8.24
CA GLU A 68 0.92 31.28 9.52
C GLU A 68 0.60 32.74 9.87
N ALA A 69 -0.59 33.21 9.52
CA ALA A 69 -1.04 34.58 9.79
C ALA A 69 -1.96 34.63 11.02
N PRO A 70 -2.16 35.81 11.66
CA PRO A 70 -3.11 35.98 12.77
C PRO A 70 -4.51 35.41 12.47
N HIS A 71 -4.99 35.61 11.24
CA HIS A 71 -6.33 35.23 10.79
C HIS A 71 -6.45 33.78 10.28
N GLY A 72 -5.35 33.04 10.16
CA GLY A 72 -5.38 31.64 9.72
C GLY A 72 -4.10 31.19 9.01
N ARG A 73 -4.07 29.90 8.66
CA ARG A 73 -3.01 29.28 7.85
C ARG A 73 -3.41 29.24 6.38
N THR A 74 -2.45 29.49 5.49
CA THR A 74 -2.59 29.27 4.04
C THR A 74 -1.45 28.40 3.50
N GLY A 75 -1.66 27.77 2.35
CA GLY A 75 -0.68 26.85 1.74
C GLY A 75 -0.66 25.44 2.35
N PRO A 76 0.09 24.50 1.74
CA PRO A 76 0.17 23.12 2.21
C PRO A 76 0.98 23.01 3.51
N ARG A 77 0.49 22.25 4.49
CA ARG A 77 1.19 22.03 5.77
C ARG A 77 2.60 21.45 5.62
N THR A 78 2.88 20.81 4.49
CA THR A 78 4.16 20.15 4.18
C THR A 78 4.98 20.91 3.13
N GLY A 79 4.63 22.16 2.80
CA GLY A 79 5.38 23.01 1.87
C GLY A 79 6.74 23.43 2.43
N LEU A 80 7.76 23.55 1.58
CA LEU A 80 9.15 23.81 2.00
C LEU A 80 9.35 25.11 2.79
N PHE A 81 8.69 26.20 2.42
CA PHE A 81 8.89 27.52 3.04
C PHE A 81 7.77 27.80 4.05
N ASN A 82 8.10 27.87 5.35
CA ASN A 82 7.13 28.18 6.39
C ASN A 82 7.35 29.57 6.95
N LEU A 83 6.46 30.50 6.59
CA LEU A 83 6.49 31.90 6.99
C LEU A 83 5.50 32.16 8.13
N HIS A 84 6.02 32.49 9.32
CA HIS A 84 5.24 32.95 10.45
C HIS A 84 5.13 34.46 10.41
N LEU A 85 3.90 34.97 10.27
CA LEU A 85 3.63 36.40 10.25
C LEU A 85 3.27 36.90 11.65
N GLY A 86 4.15 37.71 12.23
CA GLY A 86 3.94 38.37 13.51
C GLY A 86 3.61 39.86 13.35
N HIS A 87 3.23 40.51 14.45
CA HIS A 87 2.93 41.93 14.45
C HIS A 87 4.18 42.80 14.23
N ASP A 88 5.28 42.47 14.91
CA ASP A 88 6.56 43.21 14.86
C ASP A 88 7.70 42.41 14.22
N ILE A 89 7.59 41.08 14.13
CA ILE A 89 8.62 40.23 13.54
C ILE A 89 8.00 39.03 12.80
N ASN A 90 8.50 38.79 11.59
CA ASN A 90 8.21 37.62 10.79
C ASN A 90 9.34 36.60 10.91
N VAL A 91 9.03 35.31 10.83
CA VAL A 91 10.04 34.25 10.91
C VAL A 91 9.88 33.29 9.75
N LEU A 92 10.94 33.06 8.98
CA LEU A 92 10.98 32.09 7.89
C LEU A 92 11.82 30.86 8.29
N VAL A 93 11.21 29.68 8.24
CA VAL A 93 11.89 28.40 8.50
C VAL A 93 11.63 27.40 7.39
N GLY A 94 12.55 26.45 7.21
CA GLY A 94 12.37 25.34 6.27
C GLY A 94 11.57 24.18 6.88
N CYS A 95 10.71 23.55 6.08
CA CYS A 95 9.92 22.38 6.46
C CYS A 95 10.17 21.23 5.48
N GLY A 96 10.88 20.21 5.92
CA GLY A 96 11.32 19.09 5.08
C GLY A 96 12.39 18.27 5.75
N LEU A 97 12.70 17.10 5.20
CA LEU A 97 13.75 16.22 5.71
C LEU A 97 15.12 16.91 5.60
N GLY A 98 15.59 17.48 6.71
CA GLY A 98 16.76 18.36 6.79
C GLY A 98 16.48 19.76 7.35
N GLY A 99 15.20 20.11 7.59
CA GLY A 99 14.75 21.39 8.13
C GLY A 99 15.27 22.61 7.35
N THR A 100 15.58 23.70 8.06
CA THR A 100 16.09 24.95 7.46
C THR A 100 17.44 24.80 6.75
N SER A 101 18.18 23.69 6.95
CA SER A 101 19.40 23.45 6.16
C SER A 101 19.11 23.36 4.65
N LEU A 102 17.89 22.99 4.27
CA LEU A 102 17.44 22.92 2.89
C LEU A 102 17.43 24.30 2.22
N ILE A 103 17.02 25.34 2.95
CA ILE A 103 16.79 26.70 2.41
C ILE A 103 17.74 27.79 2.93
N ASN A 104 18.71 27.45 3.79
CA ASN A 104 19.66 28.46 4.31
C ASN A 104 20.80 28.80 3.34
N ALA A 105 21.64 29.75 3.74
CA ALA A 105 22.77 30.23 2.95
C ALA A 105 24.12 29.50 3.18
N ASN A 106 24.14 28.42 3.97
CA ASN A 106 25.32 27.57 4.27
C ASN A 106 26.45 28.17 5.11
N VAL A 107 26.27 29.33 5.73
CA VAL A 107 27.37 30.00 6.43
C VAL A 107 27.71 29.34 7.76
N SER A 108 28.97 28.90 7.90
CA SER A 108 29.51 28.23 9.09
C SER A 108 30.54 29.11 9.76
N ILE A 109 30.08 29.94 10.71
CA ILE A 109 30.92 30.89 11.44
C ILE A 109 30.82 30.63 12.93
N ARG A 110 31.96 30.72 13.61
CA ARG A 110 32.01 30.69 15.07
C ARG A 110 31.64 32.07 15.63
N PRO A 111 30.76 32.14 16.64
CA PRO A 111 30.40 33.41 17.28
C PRO A 111 31.62 34.02 17.99
N ASP A 112 31.51 35.30 18.35
CA ASP A 112 32.52 35.93 19.23
C ASP A 112 32.57 35.16 20.56
N PRO A 113 33.74 34.71 21.04
CA PRO A 113 33.85 33.95 22.28
C PRO A 113 33.23 34.65 23.50
N ARG A 114 33.22 36.00 23.53
CA ARG A 114 32.61 36.80 24.60
C ARG A 114 31.09 36.58 24.73
N VAL A 115 30.42 36.10 23.68
CA VAL A 115 28.99 35.73 23.74
C VAL A 115 28.74 34.64 24.80
N PHE A 116 29.68 33.72 24.97
CA PHE A 116 29.57 32.64 25.97
C PHE A 116 29.92 33.08 27.39
N GLU A 117 30.45 34.30 27.57
CA GLU A 117 30.72 34.88 28.89
C GLU A 117 29.45 35.45 29.52
N ASP A 118 28.42 35.74 28.70
CA ASP A 118 27.12 36.25 29.15
C ASP A 118 26.52 35.31 30.22
N PRO A 119 26.11 35.84 31.40
CA PRO A 119 25.58 35.03 32.50
C PRO A 119 24.31 34.22 32.18
N SER A 120 23.64 34.51 31.06
CA SER A 120 22.52 33.72 30.56
C SER A 120 22.94 32.30 30.13
N TRP A 121 24.21 32.08 29.80
CA TRP A 121 24.75 30.73 29.57
C TRP A 121 25.02 30.00 30.90
N PRO A 122 24.66 28.70 31.01
CA PRO A 122 24.82 27.95 32.25
C PRO A 122 26.24 27.98 32.81
N THR A 123 26.35 28.06 34.13
CA THR A 123 27.63 28.11 34.84
C THR A 123 28.48 26.87 34.54
N LEU A 124 27.87 25.67 34.47
CA LEU A 124 28.58 24.43 34.17
C LEU A 124 29.13 24.37 32.74
N LEU A 125 28.43 24.98 31.77
CA LEU A 125 28.90 25.08 30.39
C LEU A 125 30.10 26.03 30.29
N ARG A 126 30.06 27.16 31.00
CA ARG A 126 31.18 28.11 31.06
C ARG A 126 32.39 27.53 31.81
N ALA A 127 32.14 26.79 32.90
CA ALA A 127 33.19 26.21 33.76
C ALA A 127 34.01 25.09 33.08
N GLU A 128 33.45 24.35 32.10
CA GLU A 128 34.23 23.36 31.34
C GLU A 128 35.20 23.98 30.32
N GLY A 129 35.31 25.31 30.28
CA GLY A 129 36.19 26.04 29.37
C GLY A 129 35.88 25.77 27.91
N MET A 130 34.59 25.54 27.59
CA MET A 130 34.08 25.25 26.25
C MET A 130 34.67 24.00 25.58
N LYS A 131 35.38 23.12 26.28
CA LYS A 131 36.09 21.97 25.66
C LYS A 131 35.19 21.08 24.80
N ARG A 132 34.03 20.68 25.33
CA ARG A 132 33.08 19.85 24.56
C ARG A 132 32.42 20.63 23.43
N MET A 133 32.18 21.93 23.62
CA MET A 133 31.66 22.81 22.57
C MET A 133 32.66 22.94 21.41
N GLU A 134 33.94 23.16 21.69
CA GLU A 134 35.02 23.22 20.71
C GLU A 134 35.19 21.90 19.94
N HIS A 135 35.03 20.78 20.64
CA HIS A 135 34.99 19.48 19.98
C HIS A 135 33.77 19.35 19.06
N GLY A 136 32.59 19.78 19.52
CA GLY A 136 31.37 19.83 18.71
C GLY A 136 31.51 20.70 17.47
N PHE A 137 32.13 21.89 17.58
CA PHE A 137 32.45 22.74 16.43
C PHE A 137 33.32 22.01 15.42
N SER A 138 34.40 21.37 15.89
CA SER A 138 35.34 20.64 15.03
C SER A 138 34.69 19.45 14.31
N LEU A 139 33.80 18.72 14.98
CA LEU A 139 33.03 17.62 14.38
C LEU A 139 32.04 18.14 13.33
N ALA A 140 31.32 19.22 13.65
CA ALA A 140 30.37 19.85 12.74
C ALA A 140 31.04 20.42 11.49
N GLU A 141 32.12 21.18 11.63
CA GLU A 141 32.90 21.75 10.51
C GLU A 141 33.38 20.66 9.56
N ARG A 142 33.86 19.53 10.10
CA ARG A 142 34.32 18.38 9.31
C ARG A 142 33.17 17.70 8.56
N MET A 143 32.10 17.32 9.27
CA MET A 143 30.97 16.59 8.67
C MET A 143 30.20 17.42 7.64
N LEU A 144 30.10 18.74 7.87
CA LEU A 144 29.45 19.69 6.95
C LEU A 144 30.37 20.16 5.81
N GLY A 145 31.66 19.80 5.84
CA GLY A 145 32.63 20.21 4.83
C GLY A 145 32.81 21.72 4.74
N ALA A 146 32.84 22.40 5.89
CA ALA A 146 32.90 23.86 5.97
C ALA A 146 34.23 24.39 5.40
N ARG A 147 34.16 25.20 4.33
CA ARG A 147 35.34 25.83 3.71
C ARG A 147 35.00 27.15 3.02
N PRO A 148 35.93 28.11 2.93
CA PRO A 148 35.69 29.35 2.18
C PRO A 148 35.49 29.12 0.69
N TYR A 149 34.85 30.08 0.01
CA TYR A 149 34.82 30.14 -1.45
C TYR A 149 36.26 30.19 -2.00
N PRO A 150 36.69 29.21 -2.84
CA PRO A 150 38.08 29.11 -3.27
C PRO A 150 38.55 30.29 -4.13
N GLU A 151 39.78 30.74 -3.91
CA GLU A 151 40.34 31.90 -4.65
C GLU A 151 40.59 31.62 -6.13
N HIS A 152 40.76 30.35 -6.51
CA HIS A 152 41.01 29.94 -7.89
C HIS A 152 39.73 29.87 -8.74
N LEU A 153 38.56 29.93 -8.11
CA LEU A 153 37.28 30.02 -8.82
C LEU A 153 37.02 31.47 -9.29
N PRO A 154 36.11 31.69 -10.26
CA PRO A 154 35.85 33.01 -10.80
C PRO A 154 35.53 34.06 -9.72
N SER A 155 36.05 35.28 -9.91
CA SER A 155 35.65 36.43 -9.10
C SER A 155 34.16 36.75 -9.32
N LEU A 156 33.46 37.06 -8.22
CA LEU A 156 32.02 37.30 -8.23
C LEU A 156 31.75 38.81 -8.05
N PRO A 157 30.91 39.46 -8.88
CA PRO A 157 30.69 40.90 -8.77
C PRO A 157 30.10 41.33 -7.42
N LYS A 158 29.14 40.58 -6.86
CA LYS A 158 28.61 40.78 -5.50
C LYS A 158 29.68 40.77 -4.40
N LEU A 159 30.67 39.89 -4.53
CA LEU A 159 31.77 39.80 -3.58
C LEU A 159 32.69 41.03 -3.66
N ASN A 160 33.01 41.47 -4.87
CA ASN A 160 33.83 42.65 -5.11
C ASN A 160 33.11 43.93 -4.62
N ALA A 161 31.79 44.01 -4.82
CA ALA A 161 30.97 45.11 -4.32
C ALA A 161 30.97 45.16 -2.78
N LEU A 162 30.83 44.02 -2.11
CA LEU A 162 30.93 43.97 -0.65
C LEU A 162 32.33 44.36 -0.16
N GLN A 163 33.39 43.90 -0.82
CA GLN A 163 34.77 44.27 -0.50
C GLN A 163 34.95 45.80 -0.57
N LYS A 164 34.46 46.44 -1.63
CA LYS A 164 34.50 47.89 -1.77
C LYS A 164 33.72 48.61 -0.66
N SER A 165 32.59 48.04 -0.25
CA SER A 165 31.82 48.57 0.88
C SER A 165 32.62 48.49 2.18
N ALA A 166 33.34 47.38 2.41
CA ALA A 166 34.22 47.20 3.56
C ALA A 166 35.37 48.22 3.61
N GLU A 167 35.99 48.51 2.45
CA GLU A 167 37.07 49.50 2.32
C GLU A 167 36.61 50.90 2.72
N VAL A 168 35.41 51.31 2.31
CA VAL A 168 34.83 52.61 2.67
C VAL A 168 34.40 52.64 4.14
N LEU A 169 33.87 51.55 4.67
CA LEU A 169 33.53 51.42 6.09
C LEU A 169 34.76 51.37 7.00
N GLY A 170 35.94 51.07 6.46
CA GLY A 170 37.17 50.86 7.23
C GLY A 170 37.11 49.59 8.09
N GLN A 171 36.41 48.55 7.62
CA GLN A 171 36.11 47.34 8.38
C GLN A 171 36.75 46.10 7.77
N LYS A 172 36.91 45.04 8.58
CA LYS A 172 37.55 43.80 8.14
C LYS A 172 36.67 43.08 7.12
N PHE A 173 37.26 42.68 6.00
CA PHE A 173 36.61 41.85 4.99
C PHE A 173 37.27 40.48 4.88
N TYR A 174 36.47 39.41 4.78
CA TYR A 174 36.98 38.06 4.49
C TYR A 174 35.92 37.15 3.86
N ARG A 175 36.36 36.03 3.27
CA ARG A 175 35.48 34.96 2.77
C ARG A 175 35.16 33.99 3.92
N PRO A 176 33.91 33.85 4.37
CA PRO A 176 33.58 32.93 5.46
C PRO A 176 33.61 31.47 5.01
N SER A 177 33.76 30.56 5.97
CA SER A 177 33.51 29.14 5.71
C SER A 177 32.04 28.91 5.40
N ILE A 178 31.78 28.17 4.32
CA ILE A 178 30.45 27.78 3.87
C ILE A 178 30.40 26.26 3.64
N ASN A 179 29.22 25.67 3.84
CA ASN A 179 28.98 24.24 3.68
C ASN A 179 28.66 23.91 2.22
N VAL A 180 29.65 24.10 1.33
CA VAL A 180 29.51 23.87 -0.12
C VAL A 180 30.68 23.06 -0.65
N THR A 181 30.35 22.11 -1.51
CA THR A 181 31.30 21.27 -2.23
C THR A 181 31.72 21.94 -3.54
N PHE A 182 33.02 22.17 -3.74
CA PHE A 182 33.60 22.82 -4.92
C PHE A 182 34.39 21.87 -5.82
N GLU A 183 34.47 20.60 -5.46
CA GLU A 183 35.17 19.55 -6.20
C GLU A 183 34.30 18.30 -6.20
N ASP A 184 34.28 17.54 -7.29
CA ASP A 184 33.60 16.25 -7.35
C ASP A 184 34.25 15.27 -6.37
N GLY A 185 33.46 14.56 -5.57
CA GLY A 185 34.01 13.63 -4.60
C GLY A 185 32.99 13.01 -3.66
N VAL A 186 33.48 12.33 -2.63
CA VAL A 186 32.68 11.73 -1.57
C VAL A 186 32.92 12.51 -0.29
N ASN A 187 31.85 12.93 0.39
CA ASN A 187 31.97 13.67 1.65
C ASN A 187 32.19 12.76 2.87
N GLU A 188 32.35 13.36 4.05
CA GLU A 188 32.62 12.66 5.33
C GLU A 188 31.56 11.58 5.66
N ALA A 189 30.30 11.80 5.27
CA ALA A 189 29.23 10.83 5.50
C ALA A 189 29.28 9.63 4.55
N GLY A 190 30.03 9.73 3.45
CA GLY A 190 30.06 8.74 2.37
C GLY A 190 29.13 9.06 1.21
N VAL A 191 28.59 10.29 1.11
CA VAL A 191 27.70 10.70 0.02
C VAL A 191 28.52 11.26 -1.14
N THR A 192 28.27 10.76 -2.36
CA THR A 192 28.85 11.34 -3.58
C THR A 192 28.22 12.69 -3.89
N GLN A 193 29.05 13.68 -4.21
CA GLN A 193 28.62 15.04 -4.53
C GLN A 193 29.34 15.58 -5.76
N LYS A 194 28.65 16.48 -6.46
CA LYS A 194 29.21 17.27 -7.56
C LYS A 194 29.68 18.63 -7.07
N ALA A 195 30.72 19.14 -7.70
CA ALA A 195 31.19 20.50 -7.52
C ALA A 195 30.06 21.52 -7.79
N CYS A 196 30.01 22.58 -7.00
CA CYS A 196 29.09 23.69 -7.17
C CYS A 196 29.27 24.32 -8.56
N ASN A 197 28.17 24.46 -9.29
CA ASN A 197 28.13 25.10 -10.61
C ASN A 197 27.90 26.62 -10.55
N LEU A 198 27.93 27.22 -9.37
CA LEU A 198 27.81 28.67 -9.14
C LEU A 198 26.45 29.27 -9.55
N CYS A 199 25.37 28.48 -9.44
CA CYS A 199 24.02 28.86 -9.89
C CYS A 199 23.32 29.95 -9.05
N GLY A 200 23.68 30.14 -7.78
CA GLY A 200 23.04 31.12 -6.90
C GLY A 200 21.77 30.67 -6.17
N ASP A 201 21.21 29.50 -6.47
CA ASP A 201 19.90 29.06 -5.96
C ASP A 201 19.94 28.39 -4.56
N CYS A 202 20.93 28.72 -3.73
CA CYS A 202 21.14 28.02 -2.46
C CYS A 202 19.92 28.08 -1.51
N CYS A 203 19.19 29.19 -1.52
CA CYS A 203 18.10 29.44 -0.57
C CYS A 203 16.72 28.96 -1.04
N SER A 204 16.56 28.51 -2.30
CA SER A 204 15.39 27.73 -2.72
C SER A 204 15.60 26.22 -2.61
N GLY A 205 16.85 25.79 -2.42
CA GLY A 205 17.27 24.40 -2.33
C GLY A 205 18.22 24.03 -3.46
N CYS A 206 19.29 23.28 -3.16
CA CYS A 206 20.32 22.96 -4.15
C CYS A 206 19.94 21.74 -4.99
N ASN A 207 19.54 21.98 -6.24
CA ASN A 207 19.21 20.91 -7.19
C ASN A 207 20.42 20.12 -7.73
N TYR A 208 21.66 20.53 -7.41
CA TYR A 208 22.89 19.92 -7.92
C TYR A 208 23.63 19.05 -6.89
N GLY A 209 23.13 18.98 -5.64
CA GLY A 209 23.73 18.16 -4.58
C GLY A 209 25.05 18.68 -4.01
N SER A 210 25.51 19.86 -4.45
CA SER A 210 26.77 20.49 -3.99
C SER A 210 26.66 21.16 -2.62
N LYS A 211 25.44 21.49 -2.17
CA LYS A 211 25.18 22.09 -0.87
C LYS A 211 25.22 21.00 0.21
N ASN A 212 26.05 21.16 1.25
CA ASN A 212 26.15 20.23 2.37
C ASN A 212 25.05 20.50 3.42
N THR A 213 23.80 20.30 3.00
CA THR A 213 22.64 20.25 3.92
C THR A 213 22.75 19.01 4.82
N VAL A 214 21.99 18.95 5.93
CA VAL A 214 22.03 17.75 6.78
C VAL A 214 21.41 16.51 6.12
N LEU A 215 20.60 16.72 5.07
CA LEU A 215 20.13 15.68 4.14
C LEU A 215 21.28 15.05 3.32
N MET A 216 22.38 15.77 3.13
CA MET A 216 23.54 15.30 2.36
C MET A 216 24.66 14.75 3.26
N ASN A 217 24.51 14.71 4.59
CA ASN A 217 25.52 14.18 5.50
C ASN A 217 24.96 13.41 6.71
N TYR A 218 24.48 14.09 7.76
CA TYR A 218 24.08 13.49 9.03
C TYR A 218 22.89 12.54 8.90
N LEU A 219 21.89 12.85 8.07
CA LEU A 219 20.72 11.98 7.89
C LEU A 219 21.05 10.68 7.13
N PRO A 220 21.78 10.72 5.99
CA PRO A 220 22.31 9.51 5.36
C PRO A 220 23.17 8.67 6.31
N ASP A 221 23.99 9.34 7.15
CA ASP A 221 24.82 8.68 8.14
C ASP A 221 24.00 8.01 9.25
N ALA A 222 22.95 8.67 9.75
CA ALA A 222 22.02 8.09 10.72
C ALA A 222 21.34 6.85 10.13
N ARG A 223 20.83 6.95 8.89
CA ARG A 223 20.18 5.85 8.19
C ARG A 223 21.12 4.66 7.99
N ARG A 224 22.39 4.91 7.63
CA ARG A 224 23.43 3.87 7.51
C ARG A 224 23.65 3.11 8.81
N HIS A 225 23.50 3.77 9.96
CA HIS A 225 23.66 3.17 11.28
C HIS A 225 22.34 2.68 11.91
N GLY A 226 21.27 2.55 11.10
CA GLY A 226 20.04 1.90 11.52
C GLY A 226 18.95 2.82 12.05
N ALA A 227 19.11 4.15 11.99
CA ALA A 227 18.01 5.06 12.30
C ALA A 227 16.88 4.88 11.28
N GLU A 228 15.64 4.87 11.76
CA GLU A 228 14.43 4.91 10.95
C GLU A 228 13.93 6.36 10.88
N ILE A 229 13.58 6.81 9.69
CA ILE A 229 13.25 8.21 9.41
C ILE A 229 11.87 8.25 8.77
N PHE A 230 10.94 9.01 9.33
CA PHE A 230 9.57 9.12 8.83
C PHE A 230 9.25 10.58 8.55
N THR A 231 8.73 10.84 7.35
CA THR A 231 8.35 12.18 6.88
C THR A 231 6.84 12.34 6.88
N THR A 232 6.36 13.58 6.74
CA THR A 232 4.94 13.93 6.86
C THR A 232 4.29 13.49 8.19
N VAL A 233 5.08 13.50 9.27
CA VAL A 233 4.65 13.19 10.64
C VAL A 233 4.68 14.46 11.49
N ASP A 234 3.49 14.99 11.82
CA ASP A 234 3.31 16.17 12.66
C ASP A 234 3.12 15.77 14.13
N VAL A 235 4.20 15.78 14.91
CA VAL A 235 4.11 15.60 16.36
C VAL A 235 3.30 16.76 16.95
N ARG A 236 2.31 16.44 17.77
CA ARG A 236 1.43 17.42 18.42
C ARG A 236 1.89 17.70 19.84
N TYR A 237 2.05 16.68 20.67
CA TYR A 237 2.46 16.84 22.06
C TYR A 237 3.15 15.57 22.56
N ILE A 238 3.79 15.70 23.72
CA ILE A 238 4.43 14.59 24.41
C ILE A 238 3.91 14.50 25.85
N GLU A 239 3.91 13.31 26.40
CA GLU A 239 3.52 13.08 27.79
C GLU A 239 4.33 11.94 28.40
N ARG A 240 4.36 11.91 29.73
CA ARG A 240 4.95 10.80 30.48
C ARG A 240 3.86 9.79 30.83
N GLY A 241 4.01 8.56 30.36
CA GLY A 241 3.12 7.46 30.67
C GLY A 241 3.24 7.00 32.12
N GLN A 242 2.17 6.36 32.62
CA GLN A 242 2.16 5.74 33.97
C GLN A 242 3.14 4.58 34.09
N ASP A 243 3.50 3.95 32.97
CA ASP A 243 4.52 2.91 32.86
C ASP A 243 5.95 3.45 32.88
N GLY A 244 6.12 4.78 33.01
CA GLY A 244 7.42 5.44 33.05
C GLY A 244 8.04 5.68 31.68
N ARG A 245 7.39 5.31 30.56
CA ARG A 245 7.87 5.62 29.20
C ARG A 245 7.31 6.94 28.68
N TRP A 246 7.97 7.53 27.70
CA TRP A 246 7.44 8.70 26.98
C TRP A 246 6.46 8.26 25.91
N ARG A 247 5.41 9.05 25.68
CA ARG A 247 4.51 8.90 24.54
C ARG A 247 4.60 10.14 23.67
N VAL A 248 4.80 9.93 22.38
CA VAL A 248 4.89 10.99 21.37
C VAL A 248 3.65 10.90 20.49
N HIS A 249 2.75 11.87 20.64
CA HIS A 249 1.48 11.91 19.94
C HIS A 249 1.62 12.67 18.62
N TYR A 250 1.19 12.09 17.51
CA TYR A 250 1.42 12.64 16.16
C TYR A 250 0.25 12.46 15.19
N GLN A 251 0.26 13.25 14.13
CA GLN A 251 -0.65 13.17 12.98
C GLN A 251 0.14 12.80 11.72
N ALA A 252 -0.38 11.87 10.92
CA ALA A 252 0.21 11.51 9.63
C ALA A 252 -0.43 12.39 8.54
N LEU A 253 0.34 13.35 8.01
CA LEU A 253 -0.14 14.34 7.05
C LEU A 253 -0.16 13.78 5.62
N GLY A 254 -1.10 14.26 4.80
CA GLY A 254 -1.23 13.87 3.40
C GLY A 254 -1.62 12.40 3.22
N THR A 255 -2.26 11.81 4.22
CA THR A 255 -2.74 10.42 4.18
C THR A 255 -4.23 10.32 3.92
N GLY A 256 -4.96 11.44 3.94
CA GLY A 256 -6.41 11.50 3.82
C GLY A 256 -7.13 11.33 5.15
N ARG A 257 -6.40 11.05 6.24
CA ARG A 257 -6.94 11.00 7.62
C ARG A 257 -7.54 12.33 8.06
N GLU A 258 -7.03 13.43 7.52
CA GLU A 258 -7.55 14.78 7.78
C GLU A 258 -9.00 14.95 7.32
N ALA A 259 -9.44 14.26 6.26
CA ALA A 259 -10.83 14.32 5.79
C ALA A 259 -11.85 13.71 6.78
N PHE A 260 -11.35 12.95 7.75
CA PHE A 260 -12.12 12.23 8.76
C PHE A 260 -11.91 12.76 10.18
N ASP A 261 -11.17 13.86 10.35
CA ASP A 261 -10.81 14.41 11.66
C ASP A 261 -10.18 13.34 12.58
N ALA A 262 -9.32 12.50 12.01
CA ALA A 262 -8.81 11.33 12.70
C ALA A 262 -8.01 11.71 13.97
N PRO A 263 -8.18 10.95 15.08
CA PRO A 263 -7.37 11.15 16.28
C PRO A 263 -5.87 11.03 16.04
N SER A 264 -5.08 11.57 16.97
CA SER A 264 -3.63 11.39 16.95
C SER A 264 -3.26 9.92 17.18
N LEU A 265 -2.22 9.50 16.46
CA LEU A 265 -1.48 8.26 16.74
C LEU A 265 -0.49 8.54 17.87
N PHE A 266 0.06 7.50 18.48
CA PHE A 266 1.21 7.65 19.38
C PHE A 266 2.25 6.55 19.17
N VAL A 267 3.50 6.89 19.49
CA VAL A 267 4.62 5.95 19.62
C VAL A 267 5.27 6.12 20.99
N THR A 268 5.77 5.02 21.57
CA THR A 268 6.43 5.07 22.88
C THR A 268 7.95 5.14 22.75
N ALA A 269 8.61 5.76 23.72
CA ALA A 269 10.06 5.85 23.76
C ALA A 269 10.65 5.85 25.17
N ASP A 270 11.89 5.37 25.31
CA ASP A 270 12.66 5.55 26.55
C ASP A 270 13.18 6.99 26.66
N LEU A 271 13.62 7.56 25.53
CA LEU A 271 14.06 8.94 25.41
C LEU A 271 13.34 9.68 24.29
N VAL A 272 13.05 10.97 24.52
CA VAL A 272 12.56 11.91 23.51
C VAL A 272 13.53 13.07 23.41
N ILE A 273 13.96 13.37 22.18
CA ILE A 273 14.77 14.54 21.85
C ILE A 273 13.93 15.46 20.97
N LEU A 274 13.57 16.62 21.51
CA LEU A 274 12.94 17.69 20.74
C LEU A 274 14.02 18.44 19.96
N ALA A 275 13.88 18.41 18.64
CA ALA A 275 14.74 19.09 17.68
C ALA A 275 13.94 19.69 16.52
N ALA A 276 12.71 20.14 16.81
CA ALA A 276 11.74 20.67 15.85
C ALA A 276 12.02 22.14 15.46
N GLY A 277 13.20 22.65 15.81
CA GLY A 277 13.59 24.03 15.64
C GLY A 277 13.03 24.92 16.76
N THR A 278 13.52 26.15 16.80
CA THR A 278 13.18 27.15 17.83
C THR A 278 11.68 27.25 18.10
N LEU A 279 10.90 27.41 17.03
CA LEU A 279 9.44 27.55 17.10
C LEU A 279 8.79 26.20 17.46
N GLY A 280 9.13 25.13 16.74
CA GLY A 280 8.48 23.83 16.91
C GLY A 280 8.72 23.19 18.28
N SER A 281 9.95 23.21 18.80
CA SER A 281 10.26 22.64 20.11
C SER A 281 9.59 23.41 21.24
N THR A 282 9.51 24.74 21.11
CA THR A 282 8.76 25.59 22.04
C THR A 282 7.26 25.28 21.98
N GLU A 283 6.68 25.21 20.78
CA GLU A 283 5.26 24.90 20.56
C GLU A 283 4.87 23.57 21.19
N LEU A 284 5.70 22.53 21.00
CA LEU A 284 5.48 21.20 21.58
C LEU A 284 5.47 21.23 23.11
N LEU A 285 6.41 21.95 23.75
CA LEU A 285 6.45 22.04 25.21
C LEU A 285 5.28 22.87 25.77
N LEU A 286 4.92 23.98 25.12
CA LEU A 286 3.74 24.78 25.52
C LEU A 286 2.46 23.93 25.45
N ARG A 287 2.25 23.21 24.35
CA ARG A 287 1.07 22.35 24.18
C ARG A 287 1.06 21.18 25.16
N SER A 288 2.23 20.59 25.42
CA SER A 288 2.36 19.50 26.40
C SER A 288 2.08 20.00 27.83
N ARG A 289 2.46 21.24 28.15
CA ARG A 289 2.14 21.89 29.43
C ARG A 289 0.64 22.12 29.61
N GLU A 290 -0.07 22.61 28.59
CA GLU A 290 -1.54 22.74 28.62
C GLU A 290 -2.25 21.40 28.85
N ARG A 291 -1.57 20.28 28.54
CA ARG A 291 -2.03 18.91 28.77
C ARG A 291 -1.53 18.29 30.09
N GLY A 292 -0.83 19.05 30.92
CA GLY A 292 -0.42 18.64 32.26
C GLY A 292 1.03 18.17 32.41
N LEU A 293 1.86 18.24 31.36
CA LEU A 293 3.30 18.03 31.51
C LEU A 293 3.91 19.17 32.32
N LYS A 294 4.48 18.87 33.48
CA LYS A 294 5.16 19.87 34.32
C LYS A 294 6.45 20.31 33.66
N VAL A 295 6.57 21.58 33.31
CA VAL A 295 7.78 22.18 32.73
C VAL A 295 7.99 23.57 33.35
N SER A 296 9.15 24.18 33.13
CA SER A 296 9.41 25.56 33.58
C SER A 296 8.39 26.56 33.01
N GLU A 297 8.01 27.57 33.81
CA GLU A 297 7.22 28.73 33.36
C GLU A 297 7.99 29.66 32.39
N ARG A 298 9.28 29.36 32.14
CA ARG A 298 10.13 30.05 31.20
C ARG A 298 9.96 29.56 29.76
N VAL A 299 9.20 28.49 29.51
CA VAL A 299 8.92 28.03 28.13
C VAL A 299 8.30 29.16 27.31
N GLY A 300 8.87 29.39 26.13
CA GLY A 300 8.49 30.46 25.21
C GLY A 300 9.11 31.82 25.52
N ARG A 301 9.87 31.98 26.61
CA ARG A 301 10.59 33.23 26.92
C ARG A 301 11.95 33.27 26.24
N SER A 302 12.54 34.46 26.21
CA SER A 302 13.89 34.71 25.69
C SER A 302 14.05 34.35 24.21
N PHE A 303 13.02 34.61 23.42
CA PHE A 303 13.12 34.50 21.96
C PHE A 303 14.02 35.60 21.41
N SER A 304 14.83 35.25 20.41
CA SER A 304 15.69 36.15 19.65
C SER A 304 15.52 35.89 18.15
N GLY A 305 15.51 36.97 17.35
CA GLY A 305 15.60 36.92 15.90
C GLY A 305 17.06 36.98 15.41
N ASN A 306 18.01 36.84 16.35
CA ASN A 306 19.46 36.94 16.14
C ASN A 306 19.91 38.28 15.55
N GLY A 307 19.12 39.33 15.75
CA GLY A 307 19.36 40.65 15.16
C GLY A 307 19.36 40.65 13.63
N ASP A 308 18.62 39.73 13.00
CA ASP A 308 18.56 39.64 11.55
C ASP A 308 17.98 40.91 10.91
N VAL A 309 18.67 41.45 9.90
CA VAL A 309 18.14 42.48 8.99
C VAL A 309 18.42 42.08 7.54
N LEU A 310 17.37 42.08 6.72
CA LEU A 310 17.45 41.93 5.27
C LEU A 310 17.20 43.28 4.61
N ALA A 311 18.17 43.77 3.85
CA ALA A 311 18.10 45.06 3.17
C ALA A 311 18.78 44.98 1.80
N PHE A 312 18.63 46.04 1.00
CA PHE A 312 19.14 46.08 -0.36
C PHE A 312 19.83 47.40 -0.67
N GLY A 313 20.97 47.30 -1.36
CA GLY A 313 21.52 48.38 -2.16
C GLY A 313 21.00 48.21 -3.58
N TYR A 314 19.87 48.83 -3.90
CA TYR A 314 19.18 48.72 -5.18
C TYR A 314 19.81 49.61 -6.25
N ASN A 315 19.82 49.12 -7.50
CA ASN A 315 20.18 49.89 -8.68
C ASN A 315 21.53 50.64 -8.58
N THR A 316 22.56 49.93 -8.08
CA THR A 316 23.90 50.48 -7.86
C THR A 316 24.63 50.78 -9.17
N ALA A 317 25.70 51.57 -9.10
CA ALA A 317 26.51 51.86 -10.29
C ALA A 317 27.36 50.66 -10.75
N GLN A 318 27.55 49.66 -9.90
CA GLN A 318 28.29 48.44 -10.22
C GLN A 318 27.32 47.30 -10.54
N GLU A 319 27.71 46.46 -11.48
CA GLU A 319 26.99 45.21 -11.73
C GLU A 319 27.19 44.27 -10.52
N ILE A 320 26.11 43.69 -9.98
CA ILE A 320 26.18 42.83 -8.79
C ILE A 320 25.98 41.36 -9.13
N ARG A 321 25.07 41.06 -10.07
CA ARG A 321 24.65 39.68 -10.40
C ARG A 321 24.12 38.93 -9.16
N GLY A 322 23.20 39.54 -8.43
CA GLY A 322 22.65 39.01 -7.18
C GLY A 322 21.43 38.08 -7.32
N VAL A 323 21.12 37.58 -8.53
CA VAL A 323 19.95 36.74 -8.80
C VAL A 323 20.37 35.40 -9.39
N GLY A 324 19.90 34.30 -8.79
CA GLY A 324 20.22 32.94 -9.19
C GLY A 324 19.64 32.51 -10.55
N SER A 325 20.08 31.36 -11.03
CA SER A 325 19.68 30.84 -12.35
C SER A 325 18.22 30.41 -12.43
N GLY A 326 17.64 29.89 -11.34
CA GLY A 326 16.35 29.20 -11.38
C GLY A 326 16.40 28.04 -12.38
N ASN A 327 15.40 27.94 -13.25
CA ASN A 327 15.31 26.91 -14.29
C ASN A 327 16.19 27.15 -15.53
N LEU A 328 16.99 28.23 -15.57
CA LEU A 328 17.83 28.54 -16.73
C LEU A 328 19.10 27.66 -16.76
N PRO A 329 19.57 27.23 -17.96
CA PRO A 329 20.81 26.46 -18.07
C PRO A 329 22.04 27.24 -17.62
N VAL A 330 22.59 26.88 -16.45
CA VAL A 330 23.74 27.53 -15.81
C VAL A 330 24.96 27.68 -16.74
N LYS A 331 25.21 26.70 -17.61
CA LYS A 331 26.34 26.72 -18.57
C LYS A 331 26.37 27.95 -19.50
N ASN A 332 25.22 28.61 -19.69
CA ASN A 332 25.08 29.76 -20.56
C ASN A 332 25.00 31.09 -19.80
N LEU A 333 25.12 31.06 -18.46
CA LEU A 333 25.02 32.23 -17.61
C LEU A 333 26.38 32.58 -16.99
N PRO A 334 26.67 33.87 -16.76
CA PRO A 334 27.82 34.25 -15.96
C PRO A 334 27.67 33.71 -14.52
N PRO A 335 28.78 33.43 -13.82
CA PRO A 335 28.73 32.87 -12.47
C PRO A 335 28.14 33.87 -11.48
N VAL A 336 27.14 33.42 -10.73
CA VAL A 336 26.53 34.14 -9.59
C VAL A 336 27.26 33.77 -8.29
N GLY A 337 27.58 32.49 -8.15
CA GLY A 337 28.25 31.90 -6.98
C GLY A 337 27.28 31.44 -5.89
N PRO A 338 27.77 30.81 -4.81
CA PRO A 338 26.96 30.50 -3.63
C PRO A 338 26.28 31.75 -3.06
N CYS A 339 25.17 31.58 -2.33
CA CYS A 339 24.40 32.72 -1.80
C CYS A 339 25.26 33.72 -1.04
N ILE A 340 26.13 33.26 -0.14
CA ILE A 340 27.02 34.11 0.65
C ILE A 340 28.45 33.65 0.45
N THR A 341 29.34 34.60 0.14
CA THR A 341 30.77 34.33 -0.12
C THR A 341 31.71 35.36 0.52
N GLY A 342 31.18 36.45 1.10
CA GLY A 342 31.97 37.49 1.75
C GLY A 342 31.24 38.11 2.94
N ILE A 343 32.04 38.62 3.88
CA ILE A 343 31.60 39.28 5.10
C ILE A 343 32.39 40.54 5.35
N VAL A 344 31.70 41.58 5.79
CA VAL A 344 32.26 42.71 6.53
C VAL A 344 32.01 42.49 8.01
N ASP A 345 33.09 42.33 8.77
CA ASP A 345 33.05 41.98 10.19
C ASP A 345 33.29 43.22 11.05
N MET A 346 32.24 43.62 11.76
CA MET A 346 32.19 44.81 12.63
C MET A 346 32.03 44.40 14.10
N ARG A 347 32.46 43.19 14.47
CA ARG A 347 32.34 42.68 15.85
C ARG A 347 33.45 43.17 16.79
N ASP A 348 34.53 43.75 16.25
CA ASP A 348 35.62 44.33 17.04
C ASP A 348 35.19 45.65 17.70
N THR A 349 34.36 45.49 18.73
CA THR A 349 33.76 46.54 19.55
C THR A 349 34.07 46.25 21.02
N PRO A 350 34.15 47.28 21.90
CA PRO A 350 34.35 47.05 23.33
C PRO A 350 33.27 46.15 23.95
N GLU A 351 32.01 46.43 23.61
CA GLU A 351 30.84 45.66 24.06
C GLU A 351 30.36 44.73 22.96
N VAL A 352 30.34 43.41 23.23
CA VAL A 352 29.96 42.39 22.23
C VAL A 352 28.59 42.67 21.59
N ARG A 353 27.67 43.29 22.33
CA ARG A 353 26.30 43.59 21.90
C ARG A 353 26.20 44.69 20.84
N ASP A 354 27.23 45.52 20.70
CA ASP A 354 27.29 46.55 19.65
C ASP A 354 27.87 45.99 18.33
N GLY A 355 28.41 44.77 18.38
CA GLY A 355 28.97 44.08 17.23
C GLY A 355 27.92 43.63 16.22
N MET A 356 28.32 43.61 14.95
CA MET A 356 27.50 43.06 13.87
C MET A 356 28.36 42.50 12.74
N ILE A 357 27.77 41.67 11.89
CA ILE A 357 28.36 41.27 10.61
C ILE A 357 27.43 41.63 9.46
N LEU A 358 28.01 41.99 8.32
CA LEU A 358 27.29 42.31 7.09
C LEU A 358 27.72 41.34 5.98
N GLU A 359 26.78 40.56 5.51
CA GLU A 359 26.91 39.55 4.46
C GLU A 359 26.32 40.06 3.14
N GLU A 360 26.92 39.62 2.03
CA GLU A 360 26.31 39.73 0.70
C GLU A 360 25.51 38.48 0.38
N GLY A 361 24.34 38.63 -0.26
CA GLY A 361 23.42 37.53 -0.56
C GLY A 361 23.05 37.39 -2.04
N VAL A 362 22.42 36.25 -2.36
CA VAL A 362 21.79 35.98 -3.67
C VAL A 362 20.31 35.68 -3.47
N ILE A 363 19.47 36.32 -4.28
CA ILE A 363 18.05 36.00 -4.42
C ILE A 363 17.93 34.78 -5.34
N PRO A 364 17.34 33.65 -4.89
CA PRO A 364 17.14 32.49 -5.76
C PRO A 364 16.33 32.85 -7.00
N GLY A 365 16.68 32.28 -8.16
CA GLY A 365 16.02 32.59 -9.43
C GLY A 365 14.51 32.30 -9.40
N ALA A 366 14.10 31.26 -8.68
CA ALA A 366 12.70 30.92 -8.46
C ALA A 366 11.90 32.06 -7.77
N LEU A 367 12.53 32.82 -6.88
CA LEU A 367 11.90 33.94 -6.17
C LEU A 367 12.12 35.28 -6.89
N GLY A 368 13.20 35.40 -7.67
CA GLY A 368 13.60 36.64 -8.32
C GLY A 368 12.60 37.18 -9.35
N GLU A 369 11.87 36.31 -10.05
CA GLU A 369 10.94 36.72 -11.13
C GLU A 369 9.75 37.58 -10.62
N MET A 370 9.40 37.50 -9.34
CA MET A 370 8.27 38.24 -8.76
C MET A 370 8.66 39.62 -8.20
N LEU A 371 9.95 39.95 -8.14
CA LEU A 371 10.47 41.07 -7.37
C LEU A 371 10.66 42.42 -8.10
N PRO A 372 10.89 42.50 -9.44
CA PRO A 372 11.24 43.77 -10.08
C PRO A 372 10.26 44.92 -9.79
N ALA A 373 8.96 44.67 -9.96
CA ALA A 373 7.91 45.67 -9.72
C ALA A 373 7.79 46.06 -8.23
N ALA A 374 8.00 45.11 -7.31
CA ALA A 374 7.95 45.40 -5.87
C ALA A 374 9.15 46.26 -5.43
N PHE A 375 10.34 46.00 -5.98
CA PHE A 375 11.54 46.77 -5.65
C PHE A 375 11.45 48.21 -6.14
N GLU A 376 10.93 48.44 -7.34
CA GLU A 376 10.71 49.79 -7.87
C GLU A 376 9.76 50.60 -6.97
N VAL A 377 8.63 50.01 -6.58
CA VAL A 377 7.66 50.67 -5.68
C VAL A 377 8.30 51.06 -4.35
N VAL A 378 9.06 50.15 -3.73
CA VAL A 378 9.71 50.44 -2.43
C VAL A 378 10.84 51.45 -2.59
N ALA A 379 11.60 51.41 -3.69
CA ALA A 379 12.63 52.39 -3.98
C ALA A 379 12.07 53.81 -4.15
N ASP A 380 10.89 53.95 -4.76
CA ASP A 380 10.23 55.25 -4.97
C ASP A 380 9.54 55.78 -3.69
N VAL A 381 9.04 54.91 -2.80
CA VAL A 381 8.32 55.31 -1.57
C VAL A 381 9.26 55.53 -0.39
N ASP A 382 10.15 54.55 -0.10
CA ASP A 382 10.96 54.50 1.12
C ASP A 382 12.47 54.45 0.85
N GLY A 383 12.89 54.48 -0.42
CA GLY A 383 14.28 54.38 -0.81
C GLY A 383 15.09 55.66 -0.57
N LEU A 384 16.27 55.52 0.03
CA LEU A 384 17.24 56.61 0.16
C LEU A 384 18.28 56.54 -0.97
N ASN A 385 18.14 57.40 -1.98
CA ASN A 385 19.11 57.47 -3.07
C ASN A 385 20.43 58.08 -2.61
N THR A 386 21.50 57.27 -2.58
CA THR A 386 22.83 57.72 -2.15
C THR A 386 23.68 58.30 -3.29
N ALA A 387 23.12 58.38 -4.50
CA ALA A 387 23.80 58.81 -5.72
C ALA A 387 22.90 59.68 -6.62
N GLU A 388 22.52 60.86 -6.15
CA GLU A 388 21.64 61.81 -6.86
C GLU A 388 22.10 62.14 -8.30
N ALA A 389 23.40 62.04 -8.59
CA ALA A 389 23.95 62.25 -9.93
C ALA A 389 23.69 61.10 -10.94
N GLN A 390 23.06 59.99 -10.52
CA GLN A 390 22.83 58.78 -11.33
C GLN A 390 21.35 58.53 -11.70
N VAL A 391 20.44 59.44 -11.30
CA VAL A 391 18.98 59.22 -11.40
C VAL A 391 18.50 58.83 -12.80
N LEU A 392 19.01 59.47 -13.86
CA LEU A 392 18.58 59.15 -15.23
C LEU A 392 18.98 57.72 -15.63
N ALA A 393 20.23 57.34 -15.39
CA ALA A 393 20.72 55.99 -15.67
C ALA A 393 20.04 54.92 -14.79
N GLN A 394 19.61 55.30 -13.59
CA GLN A 394 18.82 54.44 -12.69
C GLN A 394 17.43 54.16 -13.28
N LYS A 395 16.71 55.20 -13.75
CA LYS A 395 15.38 55.05 -14.37
C LYS A 395 15.43 54.26 -15.68
N GLU A 396 16.49 54.40 -16.47
CA GLU A 396 16.72 53.56 -17.66
C GLU A 396 16.87 52.07 -17.29
N ARG A 397 17.66 51.76 -16.26
CA ARG A 397 17.84 50.39 -15.77
C ARG A 397 16.59 49.81 -15.11
N GLU A 398 15.76 50.62 -14.45
CA GLU A 398 14.45 50.20 -13.93
C GLU A 398 13.53 49.74 -15.06
N ALA A 399 13.42 50.53 -16.13
CA ALA A 399 12.64 50.15 -17.31
C ALA A 399 13.18 48.86 -17.96
N GLU A 400 14.51 48.70 -18.03
CA GLU A 400 15.14 47.48 -18.54
C GLU A 400 14.78 46.24 -17.68
N SER A 401 14.79 46.34 -16.34
CA SER A 401 14.40 45.23 -15.45
C SER A 401 12.92 44.84 -15.60
N LEU A 402 12.02 45.81 -15.76
CA LEU A 402 10.59 45.51 -15.95
C LEU A 402 10.33 44.75 -17.26
N VAL A 403 11.08 45.06 -18.32
CA VAL A 403 10.88 44.47 -19.65
C VAL A 403 11.63 43.14 -19.80
N HIS A 404 12.87 43.07 -19.33
CA HIS A 404 13.77 41.94 -19.54
C HIS A 404 13.95 41.04 -18.31
N GLY A 405 13.27 41.35 -17.20
CA GLY A 405 13.24 40.55 -15.99
C GLY A 405 14.42 40.79 -15.02
N PRO A 406 14.54 39.99 -13.95
CA PRO A 406 15.37 40.27 -12.78
C PRO A 406 16.88 40.11 -13.01
N ARG A 407 17.32 39.68 -14.19
CA ARG A 407 18.75 39.51 -14.55
C ARG A 407 19.28 40.63 -15.45
N HIS A 408 18.49 41.68 -15.65
CA HIS A 408 18.83 42.85 -16.45
C HIS A 408 18.59 44.12 -15.63
N GLY A 409 19.11 45.25 -16.09
CA GLY A 409 18.80 46.56 -15.52
C GLY A 409 19.10 46.72 -14.03
N ALA A 410 18.15 47.30 -13.29
CA ALA A 410 18.28 47.65 -11.88
C ALA A 410 18.48 46.42 -10.98
N MET A 411 17.77 45.32 -11.24
CA MET A 411 17.89 44.07 -10.46
C MET A 411 19.27 43.41 -10.65
N LEU A 412 19.85 43.45 -11.86
CA LEU A 412 21.22 43.01 -12.11
C LEU A 412 22.25 43.80 -11.27
N ASN A 413 21.92 45.05 -10.98
CA ASN A 413 22.74 46.01 -10.23
C ASN A 413 22.35 46.11 -8.74
N THR A 414 21.64 45.12 -8.20
CA THR A 414 21.13 45.13 -6.82
C THR A 414 21.93 44.23 -5.89
N GLN A 415 22.45 44.81 -4.82
CA GLN A 415 23.17 44.14 -3.74
C GLN A 415 22.21 43.74 -2.62
N THR A 416 22.15 42.44 -2.32
CA THR A 416 21.45 41.95 -1.13
C THR A 416 22.39 42.04 0.07
N TYR A 417 21.90 42.60 1.17
CA TYR A 417 22.59 42.68 2.45
C TYR A 417 21.85 41.87 3.51
N LEU A 418 22.60 41.04 4.22
CA LEU A 418 22.13 40.25 5.36
C LEU A 418 22.97 40.66 6.57
N VAL A 419 22.33 41.15 7.63
CA VAL A 419 23.02 41.61 8.84
C VAL A 419 22.60 40.74 10.01
N MET A 420 23.56 40.39 10.86
CA MET A 420 23.32 39.76 12.16
C MET A 420 23.95 40.59 13.27
N THR A 421 23.21 40.83 14.34
CA THR A 421 23.63 41.64 15.50
C THR A 421 22.94 41.15 16.79
N HIS A 422 22.92 41.95 17.85
CA HIS A 422 22.30 41.59 19.12
C HIS A 422 21.00 42.34 19.39
N ASP A 423 19.88 41.61 19.43
CA ASP A 423 18.52 42.17 19.54
C ASP A 423 17.97 42.19 20.98
N GLY A 424 18.72 41.70 21.96
CA GLY A 424 18.36 41.70 23.39
C GLY A 424 17.64 40.45 23.88
N ALA A 425 17.18 39.56 22.98
CA ALA A 425 16.64 38.24 23.33
C ALA A 425 15.56 38.23 24.43
N ASP A 426 14.63 39.19 24.40
CA ASP A 426 13.51 39.33 25.35
C ASP A 426 12.14 39.08 24.71
N GLY A 427 12.13 38.49 23.51
CA GLY A 427 10.92 38.11 22.77
C GLY A 427 10.09 37.00 23.44
N ARG A 428 8.77 37.11 23.24
CA ARG A 428 7.65 36.23 23.59
C ARG A 428 7.37 35.11 22.56
N MET A 429 7.17 33.85 22.94
CA MET A 429 6.45 32.85 22.14
C MET A 429 5.31 32.25 22.97
N GLU A 430 4.08 32.33 22.47
CA GLU A 430 2.87 31.91 23.21
C GLU A 430 1.90 31.17 22.29
N LEU A 431 1.05 30.31 22.84
CA LEU A 431 0.00 29.63 22.08
C LEU A 431 -1.29 30.47 22.10
N GLU A 432 -1.84 30.73 20.92
CA GLU A 432 -3.16 31.34 20.75
C GLU A 432 -4.01 30.44 19.84
N ASN A 433 -5.08 29.85 20.40
CA ASN A 433 -5.95 28.91 19.68
C ASN A 433 -5.17 27.76 19.01
N ASP A 434 -4.29 27.10 19.77
CA ASP A 434 -3.40 26.01 19.31
C ASP A 434 -2.41 26.39 18.19
N ARG A 435 -2.13 27.69 18.02
CA ARG A 435 -1.11 28.21 17.08
C ARG A 435 -0.06 29.01 17.83
N LEU A 436 1.21 28.76 17.53
CA LEU A 436 2.32 29.53 18.09
C LEU A 436 2.32 30.96 17.53
N ARG A 437 2.53 31.95 18.41
CA ARG A 437 2.69 33.36 18.06
C ARG A 437 3.95 33.92 18.68
N VAL A 438 4.68 34.70 17.88
CA VAL A 438 5.82 35.49 18.36
C VAL A 438 5.31 36.88 18.76
N VAL A 439 5.57 37.28 20.00
CA VAL A 439 5.14 38.54 20.60
C VAL A 439 6.38 39.33 21.00
N TRP A 440 6.65 40.43 20.29
CA TRP A 440 7.82 41.27 20.58
C TRP A 440 7.59 42.76 20.27
N PRO A 441 6.79 43.45 21.10
CA PRO A 441 6.40 44.83 20.82
C PRO A 441 7.61 45.77 20.70
N GLY A 442 7.68 46.53 19.61
CA GLY A 442 8.65 47.61 19.43
C GLY A 442 10.10 47.16 19.22
N VAL A 443 10.33 45.91 18.81
CA VAL A 443 11.70 45.40 18.56
C VAL A 443 12.41 46.19 17.45
N GLY A 444 11.72 46.55 16.37
CA GLY A 444 12.29 47.30 15.24
C GLY A 444 12.78 48.71 15.60
N SER A 445 12.25 49.31 16.66
CA SER A 445 12.61 50.66 17.11
C SER A 445 13.84 50.72 18.02
N ARG A 446 14.51 49.59 18.29
CA ARG A 446 15.69 49.55 19.16
C ARG A 446 16.89 50.25 18.51
N ALA A 447 17.73 50.86 19.34
CA ALA A 447 18.89 51.64 18.90
C ALA A 447 19.85 50.85 18.00
N ILE A 448 19.99 49.53 18.21
CA ILE A 448 20.85 48.68 17.39
C ILE A 448 20.40 48.63 15.93
N PHE A 449 19.10 48.61 15.64
CA PHE A 449 18.59 48.60 14.26
C PHE A 449 18.80 49.94 13.54
N GLN A 450 18.82 51.05 14.29
CA GLN A 450 19.22 52.35 13.73
C GLN A 450 20.72 52.37 13.38
N GLN A 451 21.57 51.72 14.18
CA GLN A 451 22.99 51.57 13.86
C GLN A 451 23.17 50.71 12.61
N VAL A 452 22.43 49.60 12.48
CA VAL A 452 22.44 48.74 11.28
C VAL A 452 22.03 49.54 10.03
N ASP A 453 20.93 50.30 10.10
CA ASP A 453 20.47 51.13 8.99
C ASP A 453 21.53 52.17 8.55
N ASN A 454 22.19 52.83 9.51
CA ASN A 454 23.29 53.75 9.22
C ASN A 454 24.47 53.05 8.50
N ARG A 455 24.84 51.84 8.91
CA ARG A 455 25.89 51.05 8.25
C ARG A 455 25.49 50.61 6.84
N LEU A 456 24.24 50.21 6.64
CA LEU A 456 23.71 49.85 5.32
C LEU A 456 23.68 51.04 4.36
N LYS A 457 23.37 52.24 4.87
CA LYS A 457 23.47 53.50 4.10
C LYS A 457 24.90 53.79 3.66
N GLU A 458 25.88 53.64 4.54
CA GLU A 458 27.30 53.81 4.22
C GLU A 458 27.79 52.78 3.19
N ALA A 459 27.43 51.50 3.36
CA ALA A 459 27.75 50.43 2.41
C ALA A 459 27.14 50.72 1.03
N THR A 460 25.86 51.09 0.97
CA THR A 460 25.18 51.41 -0.30
C THR A 460 25.75 52.65 -0.98
N ARG A 461 26.16 53.66 -0.20
CA ARG A 461 26.84 54.86 -0.71
C ARG A 461 28.15 54.53 -1.42
N ALA A 462 28.92 53.55 -0.91
CA ALA A 462 30.14 53.08 -1.59
C ALA A 462 29.85 52.50 -2.99
N LEU A 463 28.66 51.95 -3.19
CA LEU A 463 28.18 51.38 -4.44
C LEU A 463 27.40 52.36 -5.32
N LYS A 464 27.05 53.54 -4.80
CA LYS A 464 26.24 54.57 -5.47
C LYS A 464 24.84 54.04 -5.87
N GLY A 465 24.15 53.40 -4.93
CA GLY A 465 22.80 52.85 -5.14
C GLY A 465 21.71 53.54 -4.31
N ILE A 466 20.53 52.94 -4.28
CA ILE A 466 19.39 53.32 -3.46
C ILE A 466 19.33 52.35 -2.28
N GLN A 467 19.48 52.86 -1.06
CA GLN A 467 19.33 52.01 0.13
C GLN A 467 17.85 51.86 0.42
N MET A 468 17.40 50.62 0.57
CA MET A 468 16.03 50.29 0.88
C MET A 468 15.93 49.08 1.79
N GLY A 469 14.88 49.05 2.59
CA GLY A 469 14.50 47.90 3.41
C GLY A 469 13.94 46.76 2.57
N ASN A 470 13.41 45.74 3.24
CA ASN A 470 12.79 44.60 2.56
C ASN A 470 11.50 45.04 1.83
N PRO A 471 11.33 44.74 0.53
CA PRO A 471 10.14 45.11 -0.23
C PRO A 471 8.81 44.54 0.31
N LEU A 472 8.87 43.50 1.14
CA LEU A 472 7.70 43.01 1.87
C LEU A 472 7.22 43.97 2.98
N TRP A 473 7.92 45.11 3.20
CA TRP A 473 7.74 46.04 4.31
C TRP A 473 7.46 47.48 3.86
N THR A 474 6.48 47.71 3.00
CA THR A 474 5.99 49.09 2.77
C THR A 474 5.13 49.58 3.94
N ASP A 475 5.07 50.90 4.14
CA ASP A 475 4.31 51.65 5.16
C ASP A 475 2.83 51.22 5.37
N LEU A 476 2.26 50.46 4.43
CA LEU A 476 0.96 49.80 4.59
C LEU A 476 0.96 48.67 5.66
N HIS A 477 2.11 48.23 6.17
CA HIS A 477 2.23 47.07 7.06
C HIS A 477 3.12 47.21 8.32
N GLY A 478 3.70 48.38 8.61
CA GLY A 478 4.45 48.69 9.85
C GLY A 478 5.88 48.13 9.90
N ASP A 479 6.72 48.70 10.77
CA ASP A 479 8.16 48.41 11.00
C ASP A 479 8.44 46.94 11.43
N ARG A 480 8.14 45.96 10.58
CA ARG A 480 8.23 44.53 10.90
C ARG A 480 9.59 43.97 10.55
N LEU A 481 10.32 43.38 11.50
CA LEU A 481 11.56 42.65 11.21
C LEU A 481 11.29 41.30 10.52
N ILE A 482 12.32 40.69 9.94
CA ILE A 482 12.29 39.30 9.44
C ILE A 482 13.51 38.58 9.99
N SER A 483 13.30 37.40 10.55
CA SER A 483 14.36 36.53 10.98
C SER A 483 14.32 35.21 10.23
N VAL A 484 15.48 34.76 9.80
CA VAL A 484 15.75 33.39 9.31
C VAL A 484 16.56 32.60 10.35
N HIS A 485 16.94 33.26 11.44
CA HIS A 485 17.71 32.73 12.56
C HIS A 485 16.96 32.83 13.90
N PRO A 486 15.74 32.29 14.02
CA PRO A 486 15.05 32.29 15.30
C PRO A 486 15.84 31.45 16.34
N LEU A 487 16.01 31.99 17.55
CA LEU A 487 16.70 31.38 18.69
C LEU A 487 15.88 31.52 19.97
N GLY A 488 16.12 30.66 20.95
CA GLY A 488 15.50 30.74 22.28
C GLY A 488 14.09 30.15 22.40
N GLY A 489 13.42 30.38 23.53
CA GLY A 489 12.13 29.74 23.87
C GLY A 489 12.25 28.51 24.77
N CYS A 490 13.31 27.72 24.64
CA CYS A 490 13.63 26.59 25.52
C CYS A 490 15.02 26.74 26.13
N VAL A 491 15.39 27.96 26.51
CA VAL A 491 16.76 28.36 26.82
C VAL A 491 17.43 27.51 27.91
N MET A 492 18.72 27.24 27.73
CA MET A 492 19.56 26.63 28.76
C MET A 492 19.68 27.55 29.98
N ALA A 493 19.69 26.95 31.18
CA ALA A 493 19.97 27.66 32.43
C ALA A 493 20.52 26.72 33.50
N ASP A 494 20.91 27.31 34.64
CA ASP A 494 21.29 26.55 35.85
C ASP A 494 20.06 26.02 36.63
N SER A 495 18.87 26.58 36.39
CA SER A 495 17.62 26.17 37.06
C SER A 495 16.37 26.56 36.25
N ALA A 496 15.23 25.95 36.59
CA ALA A 496 13.92 26.24 36.01
C ALA A 496 13.45 27.68 36.22
N ASP A 497 13.99 28.38 37.22
CA ASP A 497 13.67 29.77 37.52
C ASP A 497 14.08 30.73 36.39
N THR A 498 15.13 30.36 35.65
CA THR A 498 15.73 31.23 34.62
C THR A 498 15.73 30.63 33.22
N GLY A 499 15.53 29.32 33.06
CA GLY A 499 15.41 28.66 31.76
C GLY A 499 14.56 27.40 31.76
N VAL A 500 14.62 26.65 30.66
CA VAL A 500 13.74 25.51 30.37
C VAL A 500 14.49 24.19 30.38
N VAL A 501 15.76 24.21 29.98
CA VAL A 501 16.62 23.05 30.00
C VAL A 501 17.89 23.31 30.81
N ASP A 502 18.46 22.25 31.36
CA ASP A 502 19.77 22.35 32.01
C ASP A 502 20.91 22.48 30.98
N HIS A 503 22.15 22.56 31.47
CA HIS A 503 23.33 22.69 30.61
C HIS A 503 23.55 21.51 29.65
N THR A 504 22.84 20.39 29.80
CA THR A 504 22.94 19.19 28.96
C THR A 504 21.78 19.09 27.95
N GLY A 505 20.81 20.01 28.03
CA GLY A 505 19.60 19.99 27.22
C GLY A 505 18.44 19.21 27.86
N ARG A 506 18.55 18.72 29.11
CA ARG A 506 17.43 18.04 29.79
C ARG A 506 16.37 19.03 30.21
N VAL A 507 15.11 18.74 29.94
CA VAL A 507 13.98 19.61 30.29
C VAL A 507 13.75 19.61 31.81
N PHE A 508 13.65 20.80 32.42
CA PHE A 508 13.27 20.91 33.83
C PHE A 508 11.85 20.40 34.07
N SER A 509 11.65 19.66 35.15
CA SER A 509 10.41 18.97 35.52
C SER A 509 9.53 19.73 36.51
N SER A 510 9.91 20.96 36.84
CA SER A 510 9.26 21.83 37.80
C SER A 510 9.30 23.28 37.34
N GLU A 511 8.48 24.12 37.95
CA GLU A 511 8.46 25.57 37.69
C GLU A 511 9.69 26.29 38.27
N GLN A 512 10.32 25.71 39.29
CA GLN A 512 11.46 26.26 40.03
C GLN A 512 12.45 25.14 40.40
N GLY A 513 13.71 25.48 40.66
CA GLY A 513 14.76 24.54 41.07
C GLY A 513 15.43 23.79 39.90
N SER A 514 16.14 22.70 40.19
CA SER A 514 17.03 22.03 39.21
C SER A 514 16.62 20.60 38.84
N SER A 515 15.41 20.16 39.20
CA SER A 515 14.91 18.82 38.89
C SER A 515 14.58 18.70 37.40
N VAL A 516 14.99 17.60 36.77
CA VAL A 516 14.81 17.36 35.32
C VAL A 516 13.97 16.13 35.03
N HIS A 517 13.31 16.14 33.88
CA HIS A 517 12.64 14.97 33.33
C HIS A 517 13.66 13.96 32.82
N GLU A 518 13.66 12.76 33.40
CA GLU A 518 14.48 11.68 32.89
C GLU A 518 14.06 11.30 31.47
N GLY A 519 15.00 11.36 30.52
CA GLY A 519 14.76 10.95 29.14
C GLY A 519 14.13 12.01 28.23
N LEU A 520 13.88 13.24 28.69
CA LEU A 520 13.38 14.32 27.83
C LEU A 520 14.43 15.42 27.63
N TYR A 521 14.79 15.65 26.37
CA TYR A 521 15.83 16.59 25.96
C TYR A 521 15.35 17.56 24.89
N VAL A 522 15.99 18.73 24.79
CA VAL A 522 15.89 19.65 23.66
C VAL A 522 17.30 19.91 23.14
N CYS A 523 17.51 19.76 21.83
CA CYS A 523 18.85 19.76 21.22
C CYS A 523 18.95 20.64 19.96
N ASP A 524 18.15 21.71 19.86
CA ASP A 524 18.12 22.62 18.71
C ASP A 524 18.31 24.10 19.10
N GLY A 525 18.07 25.03 18.17
CA GLY A 525 18.24 26.48 18.39
C GLY A 525 17.39 27.08 19.52
N SER A 526 16.35 26.39 19.99
CA SER A 526 15.53 26.87 21.11
C SER A 526 16.29 26.94 22.43
N ILE A 527 17.38 26.18 22.59
CA ILE A 527 18.16 26.12 23.84
C ILE A 527 19.18 27.25 23.98
N ILE A 528 19.38 28.04 22.93
CA ILE A 528 20.34 29.14 22.92
C ILE A 528 19.74 30.35 23.66
N PRO A 529 20.38 30.87 24.72
CA PRO A 529 19.76 31.85 25.62
C PRO A 529 19.79 33.30 25.13
N THR A 530 20.57 33.61 24.09
CA THR A 530 20.79 34.98 23.61
C THR A 530 21.14 34.99 22.12
N SER A 531 21.15 36.16 21.48
CA SER A 531 21.61 36.32 20.10
C SER A 531 23.11 36.04 19.96
N LEU A 532 23.51 35.43 18.85
CA LEU A 532 24.89 35.05 18.58
C LEU A 532 25.67 36.10 17.76
N GLY A 533 24.96 37.02 17.09
CA GLY A 533 25.57 38.02 16.21
C GLY A 533 26.24 37.44 14.96
N VAL A 534 25.97 36.17 14.65
CA VAL A 534 26.44 35.43 13.46
C VAL A 534 25.41 34.37 13.08
N ASN A 535 25.53 33.74 11.90
CA ASN A 535 24.63 32.65 11.50
C ASN A 535 24.70 31.49 12.52
N PRO A 536 23.56 31.00 13.03
CA PRO A 536 23.53 30.15 14.22
C PRO A 536 23.81 28.67 13.93
N LEU A 537 23.82 28.24 12.65
CA LEU A 537 23.80 26.83 12.30
C LEU A 537 24.97 26.05 12.91
N LEU A 538 26.16 26.68 12.97
CA LEU A 538 27.36 26.03 13.45
C LEU A 538 27.33 25.88 14.99
N THR A 539 26.84 26.90 15.71
CA THR A 539 26.62 26.84 17.17
C THR A 539 25.55 25.82 17.54
N ILE A 540 24.44 25.77 16.79
CA ILE A 540 23.40 24.74 16.98
C ILE A 540 23.99 23.34 16.77
N SER A 541 24.83 23.18 15.74
CA SER A 541 25.47 21.90 15.46
C SER A 541 26.43 21.47 16.57
N ALA A 542 27.24 22.39 17.09
CA ALA A 542 28.16 22.12 18.18
C ALA A 542 27.45 21.77 19.49
N LEU A 543 26.33 22.46 19.81
CA LEU A 543 25.49 22.11 20.95
C LEU A 543 24.84 20.73 20.79
N ALA A 544 24.37 20.39 19.60
CA ALA A 544 23.77 19.09 19.33
C ALA A 544 24.79 17.94 19.46
N GLU A 545 26.01 18.11 18.92
CA GLU A 545 27.13 17.18 19.13
C GLU A 545 27.43 17.02 20.62
N ARG A 546 27.50 18.14 21.35
CA ARG A 546 27.75 18.15 22.79
C ARG A 546 26.66 17.42 23.57
N CYS A 547 25.39 17.64 23.26
CA CYS A 547 24.28 16.94 23.90
C CYS A 547 24.37 15.44 23.63
N ALA A 548 24.61 15.02 22.38
CA ALA A 548 24.75 13.61 22.04
C ALA A 548 25.94 12.92 22.75
N MET A 549 27.08 13.61 22.88
CA MET A 549 28.23 13.14 23.65
C MET A 549 27.86 12.91 25.11
N ILE A 550 27.23 13.90 25.77
CA ILE A 550 26.84 13.81 27.18
C ILE A 550 25.80 12.71 27.40
N ILE A 551 24.76 12.63 26.55
CA ILE A 551 23.72 11.58 26.62
C ILE A 551 24.36 10.19 26.55
N SER A 552 25.35 10.02 25.67
CA SER A 552 26.06 8.75 25.49
C SER A 552 26.96 8.44 26.69
N GLU A 553 27.73 9.42 27.17
CA GLU A 553 28.61 9.29 28.35
C GLU A 553 27.81 8.89 29.60
N GLU A 554 26.70 9.58 29.89
CA GLU A 554 25.83 9.32 31.04
C GLU A 554 25.24 7.90 31.04
N ARG A 555 25.10 7.28 29.86
CA ARG A 555 24.52 5.94 29.67
C ARG A 555 25.55 4.85 29.37
N GLY A 556 26.84 5.19 29.35
CA GLY A 556 27.90 4.25 28.98
C GLY A 556 27.84 3.81 27.52
N TRP A 557 27.19 4.57 26.65
CA TRP A 557 27.17 4.32 25.21
C TRP A 557 28.42 4.91 24.56
N LYS A 558 28.94 4.23 23.53
CA LYS A 558 30.13 4.65 22.80
C LYS A 558 29.78 4.99 21.36
N ILE A 559 29.92 6.27 21.00
CA ILE A 559 29.74 6.74 19.62
C ILE A 559 30.91 6.27 18.76
N ASP A 560 30.64 5.52 17.69
CA ASP A 560 31.64 5.17 16.68
C ASP A 560 31.85 6.33 15.70
N TYR A 561 32.97 7.04 15.80
CA TYR A 561 33.34 8.14 14.88
C TYR A 561 34.13 7.67 13.64
N SER A 562 34.31 6.36 13.43
CA SER A 562 35.03 5.86 12.25
C SER A 562 34.27 6.12 10.94
N LEU A 563 35.04 6.35 9.86
CA LEU A 563 34.51 6.46 8.50
C LEU A 563 34.18 5.07 7.96
N LYS A 564 33.03 4.92 7.29
CA LYS A 564 32.61 3.65 6.64
C LYS A 564 32.74 3.65 5.12
N GLY A 565 33.35 4.69 4.53
CA GLY A 565 33.46 4.85 3.09
C GLY A 565 32.15 5.25 2.40
N PRO A 566 32.08 5.15 1.05
CA PRO A 566 30.93 5.57 0.26
C PRO A 566 29.65 4.77 0.57
N ILE A 567 28.50 5.44 0.57
CA ILE A 567 27.17 4.82 0.66
C ILE A 567 26.79 4.31 -0.74
N SER A 568 26.31 3.07 -0.82
CA SER A 568 25.88 2.48 -2.10
C SER A 568 24.69 3.25 -2.69
N GLU A 569 24.81 3.63 -3.96
CA GLU A 569 23.79 4.40 -4.69
C GLU A 569 22.80 3.53 -5.47
N LEU A 570 22.85 2.20 -5.35
CA LEU A 570 21.99 1.33 -6.17
C LEU A 570 20.51 1.70 -5.97
N PRO A 571 19.83 2.20 -7.02
CA PRO A 571 18.43 2.57 -6.92
C PRO A 571 17.64 1.30 -6.61
N VAL A 572 16.90 1.31 -5.51
CA VAL A 572 15.87 0.30 -5.29
C VAL A 572 14.72 0.65 -6.24
N PRO A 573 14.37 -0.19 -7.23
CA PRO A 573 13.23 0.08 -8.10
C PRO A 573 11.98 0.16 -7.24
N VAL A 574 11.30 1.30 -7.26
CA VAL A 574 10.00 1.46 -6.61
C VAL A 574 8.92 1.34 -7.68
N THR A 575 7.95 0.45 -7.47
CA THR A 575 6.79 0.28 -8.35
C THR A 575 5.67 1.24 -7.93
N PRO A 576 4.81 1.69 -8.84
CA PRO A 576 3.64 2.48 -8.48
C PRO A 576 2.73 1.70 -7.51
N GLY A 577 2.39 2.35 -6.41
CA GLY A 577 1.54 1.82 -5.37
C GLY A 577 0.19 2.54 -5.31
N ILE A 578 -0.62 2.18 -4.32
CA ILE A 578 -1.88 2.85 -4.03
C ILE A 578 -2.08 3.02 -2.53
N ARG A 579 -2.70 4.14 -2.16
CA ARG A 579 -3.08 4.49 -0.80
C ARG A 579 -4.50 5.01 -0.77
N PHE A 580 -5.25 4.67 0.27
CA PHE A 580 -6.54 5.29 0.58
C PHE A 580 -6.82 5.23 2.07
N THR A 581 -7.68 6.10 2.57
CA THR A 581 -8.12 6.12 3.96
C THR A 581 -9.62 5.87 4.06
N GLU A 582 -10.01 4.97 4.95
CA GLU A 582 -11.42 4.62 5.21
C GLU A 582 -11.79 4.79 6.68
N ARG A 583 -13.09 5.04 6.91
CA ARG A 583 -13.71 5.12 8.23
C ARG A 583 -14.86 4.13 8.32
N MET A 584 -14.88 3.30 9.37
CA MET A 584 -15.99 2.38 9.65
C MET A 584 -16.45 2.51 11.09
N LYS A 585 -17.77 2.38 11.31
CA LYS A 585 -18.43 2.58 12.60
C LYS A 585 -19.43 1.46 12.88
N GLY A 586 -19.59 1.11 14.15
CA GLY A 586 -20.57 0.12 14.58
C GLY A 586 -20.48 -0.14 16.07
N HIS A 587 -20.87 -1.35 16.47
CA HIS A 587 -20.91 -1.74 17.88
C HIS A 587 -20.38 -3.16 18.05
N LEU A 588 -19.65 -3.39 19.14
CA LEU A 588 -19.13 -4.70 19.51
C LEU A 588 -19.64 -5.07 20.90
N ALA A 589 -20.11 -6.30 21.08
CA ALA A 589 -20.31 -6.86 22.41
C ALA A 589 -18.95 -7.26 22.99
N ILE A 590 -18.64 -6.81 24.22
CA ILE A 590 -17.44 -7.21 24.96
C ILE A 590 -17.75 -8.50 25.71
N GLU A 591 -17.65 -9.62 25.00
CA GLU A 591 -17.95 -10.96 25.49
C GLU A 591 -17.00 -11.98 24.87
N GLY A 592 -16.80 -13.10 25.58
CA GLY A 592 -16.01 -14.22 25.07
C GLY A 592 -16.77 -15.10 24.08
N GLY A 593 -16.02 -15.91 23.33
CA GLY A 593 -16.54 -16.94 22.44
C GLY A 593 -16.50 -16.56 20.95
N ALA A 594 -15.90 -17.43 20.15
CA ALA A 594 -15.77 -17.23 18.71
C ALA A 594 -17.14 -17.16 18.02
N ALA A 595 -17.22 -16.33 16.99
CA ALA A 595 -18.32 -16.34 16.04
C ALA A 595 -17.79 -16.75 14.67
N SER A 596 -18.56 -17.55 13.94
CA SER A 596 -18.19 -18.02 12.60
C SER A 596 -19.23 -17.70 11.53
N ARG A 597 -20.45 -17.30 11.94
CA ARG A 597 -21.56 -16.99 11.04
C ARG A 597 -21.98 -15.52 11.17
N PRO A 598 -22.36 -14.84 10.07
CA PRO A 598 -22.83 -13.45 10.08
C PRO A 598 -23.90 -13.15 11.14
N GLU A 599 -24.87 -14.04 11.31
CA GLU A 599 -25.96 -13.94 12.31
C GLU A 599 -25.45 -13.75 13.75
N GLU A 600 -24.32 -14.40 14.09
CA GLU A 600 -23.71 -14.34 15.42
C GLU A 600 -23.04 -12.98 15.67
N PHE A 601 -22.46 -12.38 14.62
CA PHE A 601 -21.89 -11.03 14.67
C PHE A 601 -22.99 -9.97 14.74
N GLU A 602 -24.07 -10.10 13.97
CA GLU A 602 -25.20 -9.16 14.01
C GLU A 602 -25.92 -9.20 15.37
N ALA A 603 -26.09 -10.39 15.95
CA ALA A 603 -26.62 -10.52 17.30
C ALA A 603 -25.71 -9.87 18.35
N ALA A 604 -24.38 -9.98 18.19
CA ALA A 604 -23.42 -9.31 19.04
C ALA A 604 -23.41 -7.78 18.85
N GLU A 605 -23.57 -7.29 17.61
CA GLU A 605 -23.74 -5.87 17.33
C GLU A 605 -24.98 -5.31 18.04
N ALA A 606 -26.12 -6.01 17.96
CA ALA A 606 -27.35 -5.60 18.62
C ALA A 606 -27.19 -5.52 20.15
N ARG A 607 -26.43 -6.45 20.76
CA ARG A 607 -26.06 -6.39 22.18
C ARG A 607 -25.14 -5.20 22.47
N GLY A 608 -24.04 -5.05 21.73
CA GLY A 608 -23.11 -3.93 21.89
C GLY A 608 -23.79 -2.57 21.78
N LYS A 609 -24.80 -2.43 20.90
CA LYS A 609 -25.63 -1.23 20.78
C LYS A 609 -26.47 -0.97 22.04
N LYS A 610 -27.02 -2.01 22.65
CA LYS A 610 -27.77 -1.91 23.91
C LYS A 610 -26.86 -1.52 25.08
N ASP A 611 -25.62 -2.01 25.06
CA ASP A 611 -24.63 -1.78 26.11
C ASP A 611 -23.85 -0.45 25.92
N GLY A 612 -24.09 0.28 24.83
CA GLY A 612 -23.37 1.52 24.51
C GLY A 612 -21.91 1.31 24.11
N SER A 613 -21.54 0.10 23.68
CA SER A 613 -20.19 -0.28 23.28
C SER A 613 -19.91 0.06 21.81
N SER A 614 -19.79 1.36 21.54
CA SER A 614 -19.46 1.88 20.21
C SER A 614 -18.03 1.53 19.80
N PHE A 615 -17.81 1.30 18.52
CA PHE A 615 -16.50 1.06 17.96
C PHE A 615 -16.37 1.76 16.61
N GLU A 616 -15.30 2.51 16.44
CA GLU A 616 -15.00 3.26 15.22
C GLU A 616 -13.51 3.14 14.89
N PHE A 617 -13.16 3.01 13.62
CA PHE A 617 -11.79 3.16 13.18
C PHE A 617 -11.65 4.15 12.03
N VAL A 618 -10.47 4.73 11.91
CA VAL A 618 -9.99 5.41 10.71
C VAL A 618 -8.65 4.79 10.32
N LEU A 619 -8.60 4.12 9.18
CA LEU A 619 -7.44 3.37 8.71
C LEU A 619 -6.96 3.91 7.36
N THR A 620 -5.65 4.11 7.24
CA THR A 620 -4.97 4.34 5.96
C THR A 620 -4.35 3.02 5.52
N ILE A 621 -4.76 2.53 4.35
CA ILE A 621 -4.26 1.32 3.72
C ILE A 621 -3.28 1.70 2.61
N VAL A 622 -2.14 1.02 2.54
CA VAL A 622 -1.05 1.30 1.60
C VAL A 622 -0.57 -0.01 0.96
N SER A 623 -0.58 -0.07 -0.37
CA SER A 623 0.22 -1.03 -1.13
C SER A 623 1.30 -0.28 -1.89
N ASN A 624 2.57 -0.64 -1.70
CA ASN A 624 3.68 -0.07 -2.48
C ASN A 624 3.82 -0.68 -3.87
N ASP A 625 3.01 -1.70 -4.20
CA ASP A 625 3.04 -2.37 -5.49
C ASP A 625 1.62 -2.72 -5.92
N LEU A 626 1.08 -1.96 -6.88
CA LEU A 626 -0.26 -2.22 -7.41
C LEU A 626 -0.31 -3.53 -8.21
N ASP A 627 0.77 -3.93 -8.89
CA ASP A 627 0.80 -5.16 -9.67
C ASP A 627 0.71 -6.39 -8.76
N LYS A 628 1.41 -6.35 -7.62
CA LYS A 628 1.28 -7.38 -6.59
C LYS A 628 -0.11 -7.38 -5.97
N LEU A 629 -0.66 -6.21 -5.62
CA LEU A 629 -2.00 -6.09 -5.03
C LEU A 629 -3.09 -6.71 -5.92
N VAL A 630 -2.98 -6.52 -7.24
CA VAL A 630 -3.99 -6.97 -8.21
C VAL A 630 -3.72 -8.41 -8.70
N GLY A 631 -2.45 -8.80 -8.84
CA GLY A 631 -2.05 -10.04 -9.51
C GLY A 631 -1.66 -11.21 -8.60
N ASP A 632 -1.33 -10.96 -7.32
CA ASP A 632 -0.95 -12.01 -6.36
C ASP A 632 -2.12 -12.30 -5.40
N PRO A 633 -2.72 -13.50 -5.40
CA PRO A 633 -3.80 -13.86 -4.47
C PRO A 633 -3.34 -13.93 -3.00
N LYS A 634 -2.03 -13.84 -2.73
CA LYS A 634 -1.43 -13.77 -1.39
C LYS A 634 -0.87 -12.39 -1.06
N HIS A 635 -1.15 -11.37 -1.88
CA HIS A 635 -0.69 -10.01 -1.60
C HIS A 635 -1.11 -9.58 -0.20
N GLU A 636 -0.31 -8.73 0.44
CA GLU A 636 -0.67 -8.07 1.69
C GLU A 636 -0.30 -6.60 1.57
N ALA A 637 -1.30 -5.74 1.63
CA ALA A 637 -1.12 -4.32 1.81
C ALA A 637 -0.95 -4.03 3.32
N ARG A 638 -0.26 -2.95 3.65
CA ARG A 638 -0.07 -2.53 5.02
C ARG A 638 -1.15 -1.53 5.43
N MET A 639 -1.38 -1.36 6.72
CA MET A 639 -2.26 -0.32 7.23
C MET A 639 -1.77 0.29 8.53
N MET A 640 -2.18 1.52 8.77
CA MET A 640 -2.10 2.18 10.07
C MET A 640 -3.33 3.05 10.33
N GLY A 641 -3.52 3.51 11.55
CA GLY A 641 -4.68 4.32 11.89
C GLY A 641 -5.01 4.32 13.37
N THR A 642 -6.25 4.68 13.67
CA THR A 642 -6.73 4.86 15.05
C THR A 642 -8.06 4.20 15.25
N VAL A 643 -8.29 3.68 16.45
CA VAL A 643 -9.56 3.08 16.88
C VAL A 643 -10.12 3.85 18.08
N ILE A 644 -11.40 4.20 18.04
CA ILE A 644 -12.16 4.72 19.18
C ILE A 644 -13.07 3.60 19.66
N ALA A 645 -12.78 3.07 20.85
CA ALA A 645 -13.55 1.99 21.47
C ALA A 645 -13.63 2.21 22.99
N PRO A 646 -14.58 3.03 23.48
CA PRO A 646 -14.67 3.41 24.90
C PRO A 646 -14.77 2.23 25.87
N ALA A 647 -15.32 1.10 25.42
CA ALA A 647 -15.41 -0.12 26.22
C ALA A 647 -14.05 -0.83 26.42
N LEU A 648 -13.05 -0.55 25.57
CA LEU A 648 -11.68 -1.07 25.70
C LEU A 648 -10.75 -0.06 26.38
N SER A 649 -10.82 1.20 25.93
CA SER A 649 -9.95 2.28 26.38
C SER A 649 -10.69 3.61 26.37
N PRO A 650 -10.52 4.48 27.39
CA PRO A 650 -11.09 5.82 27.40
C PRO A 650 -10.44 6.76 26.35
N HIS A 651 -9.26 6.40 25.86
CA HIS A 651 -8.51 7.14 24.82
C HIS A 651 -8.43 6.34 23.52
N PRO A 652 -8.28 7.00 22.35
CA PRO A 652 -8.08 6.31 21.08
C PRO A 652 -6.89 5.35 21.11
N LEU A 653 -7.06 4.17 20.53
CA LEU A 653 -6.00 3.18 20.36
C LEU A 653 -5.25 3.42 19.05
N THR A 654 -3.94 3.16 19.05
CA THR A 654 -3.10 3.23 17.85
C THR A 654 -3.06 1.87 17.16
N VAL A 655 -3.19 1.88 15.84
CA VAL A 655 -3.09 0.70 14.99
C VAL A 655 -1.65 0.55 14.48
N THR A 656 -1.04 -0.58 14.79
CA THR A 656 0.30 -0.96 14.28
C THR A 656 0.25 -2.35 13.64
N HIS A 657 1.31 -2.71 12.90
CA HIS A 657 1.47 -4.03 12.28
C HIS A 657 0.25 -4.48 11.47
N GLY A 658 -0.38 -3.54 10.77
CA GLY A 658 -1.63 -3.79 10.09
C GLY A 658 -1.43 -4.44 8.73
N GLY A 659 -2.21 -5.47 8.44
CA GLY A 659 -2.25 -6.23 7.18
C GLY A 659 -3.64 -6.23 6.56
N PHE A 660 -3.71 -5.94 5.27
CA PHE A 660 -4.92 -5.88 4.46
C PHE A 660 -4.80 -6.80 3.25
N ASN A 661 -5.83 -7.61 3.02
CA ASN A 661 -5.98 -8.39 1.80
C ASN A 661 -7.26 -7.95 1.08
N LEU A 662 -7.15 -7.64 -0.21
CA LEU A 662 -8.24 -7.21 -1.07
C LEU A 662 -8.75 -8.40 -1.91
N PHE A 663 -10.02 -8.76 -1.78
CA PHE A 663 -10.68 -9.80 -2.60
C PHE A 663 -9.93 -11.15 -2.68
N VAL A 664 -9.43 -11.65 -1.54
CA VAL A 664 -8.81 -12.98 -1.50
C VAL A 664 -9.86 -14.09 -1.49
N GLU A 665 -9.56 -15.20 -2.15
CA GLU A 665 -10.44 -16.36 -2.24
C GLU A 665 -10.75 -16.97 -0.87
N ASP A 666 -12.02 -17.28 -0.62
CA ASP A 666 -12.40 -18.14 0.49
C ASP A 666 -12.19 -19.61 0.10
N LYS A 667 -11.28 -20.30 0.81
CA LYS A 667 -11.01 -21.73 0.55
C LYS A 667 -12.22 -22.62 0.83
N ALA A 668 -13.19 -22.14 1.60
CA ALA A 668 -14.41 -22.88 1.93
C ALA A 668 -15.56 -22.63 0.93
N SER A 669 -15.51 -21.57 0.11
CA SER A 669 -16.59 -21.18 -0.80
C SER A 669 -16.03 -20.55 -2.07
N VAL A 670 -16.26 -21.23 -3.21
CA VAL A 670 -15.69 -20.90 -4.53
C VAL A 670 -16.14 -19.51 -5.03
N GLU A 671 -17.35 -19.09 -4.67
CA GLU A 671 -17.98 -17.82 -5.09
C GLU A 671 -17.96 -16.76 -3.98
N THR A 672 -17.10 -16.93 -2.98
CA THR A 672 -16.89 -15.91 -1.93
C THR A 672 -15.49 -15.32 -2.05
N ARG A 673 -15.42 -13.99 -2.12
CA ARG A 673 -14.18 -13.23 -1.93
C ARG A 673 -14.23 -12.52 -0.58
N LEU A 674 -13.08 -12.46 0.08
CA LEU A 674 -12.92 -11.85 1.39
C LEU A 674 -12.02 -10.63 1.30
N MET A 675 -12.40 -9.54 1.97
CA MET A 675 -11.47 -8.46 2.28
C MET A 675 -11.06 -8.62 3.73
N LYS A 676 -9.80 -8.96 4.01
CA LYS A 676 -9.33 -9.32 5.36
C LYS A 676 -8.54 -8.19 5.98
N TYR A 677 -8.81 -7.95 7.25
CA TYR A 677 -8.19 -6.95 8.10
C TYR A 677 -7.55 -7.66 9.28
N ARG A 678 -6.26 -7.43 9.50
CA ARG A 678 -5.50 -7.92 10.65
C ARG A 678 -4.70 -6.77 11.20
N MET A 679 -4.81 -6.47 12.49
CA MET A 679 -4.04 -5.38 13.07
C MET A 679 -3.89 -5.50 14.59
N GLN A 680 -2.82 -4.91 15.11
CA GLN A 680 -2.60 -4.75 16.54
C GLN A 680 -3.11 -3.38 16.99
N LEU A 681 -3.90 -3.36 18.05
CA LEU A 681 -4.42 -2.16 18.70
C LEU A 681 -3.68 -1.96 20.01
N THR A 682 -3.00 -0.83 20.17
CA THR A 682 -2.28 -0.49 21.39
C THR A 682 -2.99 0.66 22.10
N ALA A 683 -3.42 0.43 23.32
CA ALA A 683 -3.97 1.45 24.19
C ALA A 683 -2.84 2.23 24.88
N GLU A 684 -3.11 3.47 25.28
CA GLU A 684 -2.11 4.30 25.97
C GLU A 684 -1.65 3.66 27.29
N ASP A 685 -2.52 2.93 28.00
CA ASP A 685 -2.17 2.21 29.23
C ASP A 685 -1.28 0.97 29.03
N GLY A 686 -0.89 0.68 27.78
CA GLY A 686 0.01 -0.42 27.42
C GLY A 686 -0.70 -1.75 27.15
N ARG A 687 -2.03 -1.82 27.31
CA ARG A 687 -2.79 -3.01 26.87
C ARG A 687 -2.80 -3.12 25.35
N SER A 688 -2.74 -4.35 24.87
CA SER A 688 -2.77 -4.67 23.43
C SER A 688 -3.92 -5.61 23.11
N PHE A 689 -4.52 -5.39 21.95
CA PHE A 689 -5.58 -6.23 21.39
C PHE A 689 -5.27 -6.57 19.95
N PHE A 690 -5.65 -7.77 19.51
CA PHE A 690 -5.57 -8.16 18.12
C PHE A 690 -6.94 -8.09 17.47
N PHE A 691 -7.03 -7.33 16.39
CA PHE A 691 -8.23 -7.18 15.59
C PHE A 691 -8.16 -8.08 14.37
N TYR A 692 -9.17 -8.92 14.20
CA TYR A 692 -9.44 -9.65 12.97
C TYR A 692 -10.80 -9.24 12.42
N GLY A 693 -10.83 -8.79 11.18
CA GLY A 693 -12.06 -8.46 10.49
C GLY A 693 -12.10 -8.99 9.07
N TYR A 694 -13.29 -9.28 8.57
CA TYR A 694 -13.46 -9.64 7.17
C TYR A 694 -14.78 -9.11 6.59
N LYS A 695 -14.72 -8.61 5.36
CA LYS A 695 -15.88 -8.34 4.52
C LYS A 695 -16.11 -9.55 3.63
N VAL A 696 -17.38 -9.87 3.40
CA VAL A 696 -17.78 -11.03 2.60
C VAL A 696 -18.41 -10.50 1.31
N VAL A 697 -17.82 -10.84 0.18
CA VAL A 697 -18.28 -10.45 -1.15
C VAL A 697 -18.73 -11.71 -1.85
N ARG A 698 -20.02 -11.83 -2.16
CA ARG A 698 -20.65 -13.00 -2.79
C ARG A 698 -21.47 -12.58 -3.98
N GLU A 699 -21.75 -13.53 -4.88
CA GLU A 699 -22.65 -13.27 -5.99
C GLU A 699 -24.06 -12.94 -5.47
N GLY A 700 -24.69 -11.92 -6.08
CA GLY A 700 -25.99 -11.46 -5.67
C GLY A 700 -26.46 -10.22 -6.44
N PRO A 701 -27.73 -9.83 -6.28
CA PRO A 701 -28.29 -8.69 -6.99
C PRO A 701 -27.57 -7.37 -6.64
N ILE A 702 -27.55 -6.42 -7.59
CA ILE A 702 -26.75 -5.19 -7.52
C ILE A 702 -26.99 -4.33 -6.25
N TRP A 703 -28.15 -4.43 -5.60
CA TRP A 703 -28.40 -3.72 -4.34
C TRP A 703 -27.65 -4.32 -3.14
N LYS A 704 -27.22 -5.58 -3.19
CA LYS A 704 -26.37 -6.21 -2.16
C LYS A 704 -24.91 -5.75 -2.22
N VAL A 705 -24.43 -5.25 -3.36
CA VAL A 705 -23.06 -4.69 -3.52
C VAL A 705 -22.71 -3.79 -2.35
N TRP A 706 -23.60 -2.83 -2.07
CA TRP A 706 -23.36 -1.84 -1.06
C TRP A 706 -23.22 -2.50 0.30
N HIS A 707 -24.16 -3.37 0.67
CA HIS A 707 -24.10 -4.10 1.93
C HIS A 707 -22.79 -4.87 2.10
N ASP A 708 -22.40 -5.65 1.09
CA ASP A 708 -21.28 -6.61 1.18
C ASP A 708 -19.91 -5.91 1.12
N THR A 709 -19.81 -4.80 0.38
CA THR A 709 -18.60 -3.96 0.35
C THR A 709 -18.51 -2.99 1.53
N SER A 710 -19.64 -2.74 2.21
CA SER A 710 -19.71 -1.82 3.36
C SER A 710 -19.71 -2.48 4.73
N THR A 711 -19.98 -3.78 4.84
CA THR A 711 -20.16 -4.49 6.11
C THR A 711 -18.93 -5.32 6.48
N LEU A 712 -18.39 -5.07 7.67
CA LEU A 712 -17.20 -5.74 8.21
C LEU A 712 -17.57 -6.50 9.48
N TYR A 713 -17.38 -7.82 9.47
CA TYR A 713 -17.53 -8.67 10.64
C TYR A 713 -16.22 -8.68 11.43
N VAL A 714 -16.29 -8.46 12.74
CA VAL A 714 -15.11 -8.19 13.59
C VAL A 714 -15.06 -9.14 14.77
N THR A 715 -13.86 -9.65 15.03
CA THR A 715 -13.47 -10.36 16.25
C THR A 715 -12.26 -9.66 16.88
N LEU A 716 -12.29 -9.48 18.20
CA LEU A 716 -11.20 -8.94 18.99
C LEU A 716 -10.64 -10.01 19.91
N HIS A 717 -9.32 -10.09 19.98
CA HIS A 717 -8.59 -10.94 20.92
C HIS A 717 -7.75 -10.08 21.87
N GLU A 718 -7.55 -10.54 23.09
CA GLU A 718 -6.59 -9.93 24.01
C GLU A 718 -5.15 -10.35 23.62
N GLY A 719 -4.23 -9.39 23.57
CA GLY A 719 -2.83 -9.65 23.21
C GLY A 719 -2.47 -9.21 21.78
N LEU A 720 -1.40 -9.78 21.24
CA LEU A 720 -0.76 -9.34 19.99
C LEU A 720 -1.16 -10.15 18.75
N ASP A 721 -1.78 -11.31 18.94
CA ASP A 721 -2.18 -12.24 17.88
C ASP A 721 -3.54 -12.90 18.17
N ASP A 722 -4.01 -13.73 17.23
CA ASP A 722 -5.29 -14.43 17.29
C ASP A 722 -5.31 -15.64 18.24
N LYS A 723 -4.19 -15.92 18.94
CA LYS A 723 -4.12 -16.99 19.93
C LYS A 723 -4.64 -16.56 21.30
N GLY A 724 -4.76 -15.25 21.50
CA GLY A 724 -5.38 -14.67 22.69
C GLY A 724 -6.86 -15.01 22.82
N PRO A 725 -7.42 -14.94 24.04
CA PRO A 725 -8.85 -15.14 24.24
C PRO A 725 -9.65 -14.08 23.49
N VAL A 726 -10.78 -14.48 22.91
CA VAL A 726 -11.74 -13.55 22.30
C VAL A 726 -12.33 -12.69 23.41
N VAL A 727 -12.26 -11.36 23.24
CA VAL A 727 -12.78 -10.37 24.18
C VAL A 727 -13.93 -9.55 23.60
N GLY A 728 -14.16 -9.61 22.30
CA GLY A 728 -15.33 -8.98 21.71
C GLY A 728 -15.58 -9.35 20.27
N LYS A 729 -16.81 -9.11 19.82
CA LYS A 729 -17.25 -9.35 18.44
C LYS A 729 -18.40 -8.43 18.06
N GLY A 730 -18.55 -8.17 16.77
CA GLY A 730 -19.62 -7.30 16.27
C GLY A 730 -19.47 -6.99 14.79
N VAL A 731 -20.13 -5.91 14.38
CA VAL A 731 -20.17 -5.48 12.98
C VAL A 731 -19.86 -3.99 12.88
N LEU A 732 -19.04 -3.62 11.90
CA LEU A 732 -18.79 -2.24 11.50
C LEU A 732 -19.32 -2.01 10.09
N ARG A 733 -19.81 -0.81 9.81
CA ARG A 733 -20.26 -0.39 8.48
C ARG A 733 -19.62 0.94 8.07
N ILE A 734 -19.39 1.12 6.77
CA ILE A 734 -19.03 2.43 6.20
C ILE A 734 -20.31 3.21 5.87
N ALA A 735 -20.38 4.45 6.32
CA ALA A 735 -21.48 5.34 5.96
C ALA A 735 -21.31 5.84 4.51
N PRO A 736 -22.39 6.08 3.74
CA PRO A 736 -22.30 6.59 2.37
C PRO A 736 -21.45 7.87 2.24
N GLU A 737 -21.61 8.80 3.18
CA GLU A 737 -20.80 10.03 3.27
C GLU A 737 -19.30 9.76 3.49
N ASP A 738 -18.96 8.74 4.28
CA ASP A 738 -17.57 8.34 4.54
C ASP A 738 -16.94 7.65 3.34
N PHE A 739 -17.72 6.89 2.59
CA PHE A 739 -17.26 6.31 1.33
C PHE A 739 -16.96 7.38 0.27
N ILE A 740 -17.80 8.43 0.16
CA ILE A 740 -17.52 9.56 -0.74
C ILE A 740 -16.21 10.26 -0.32
N LYS A 741 -16.01 10.49 0.98
CA LYS A 741 -14.75 11.03 1.50
C LYS A 741 -13.56 10.11 1.18
N GLN A 742 -13.69 8.81 1.37
CA GLN A 742 -12.66 7.81 1.06
C GLN A 742 -12.22 7.89 -0.41
N LEU A 743 -13.15 8.02 -1.36
CA LEU A 743 -12.81 8.19 -2.78
C LEU A 743 -11.92 9.43 -3.01
N GLY A 744 -12.15 10.50 -2.26
CA GLY A 744 -11.31 11.70 -2.27
C GLY A 744 -9.92 11.53 -1.65
N THR A 745 -9.67 10.43 -0.94
CA THR A 745 -8.35 10.10 -0.34
C THR A 745 -7.52 9.14 -1.19
N LEU A 746 -8.06 8.64 -2.31
CA LEU A 746 -7.36 7.69 -3.17
C LEU A 746 -6.16 8.36 -3.84
N GLU A 747 -4.96 7.86 -3.55
CA GLU A 747 -3.71 8.39 -4.05
C GLU A 747 -2.87 7.26 -4.67
N VAL A 748 -2.26 7.54 -5.83
CA VAL A 748 -1.21 6.67 -6.39
C VAL A 748 0.14 7.12 -5.85
N THR A 749 0.80 6.22 -5.13
CA THR A 749 2.15 6.44 -4.58
C THR A 749 3.22 6.06 -5.60
N HIS A 750 4.39 6.69 -5.51
CA HIS A 750 5.59 6.37 -6.30
C HIS A 750 5.44 6.46 -7.84
N ALA A 751 4.39 7.10 -8.36
CA ALA A 751 4.28 7.39 -9.79
C ALA A 751 5.36 8.39 -10.24
N LYS A 752 6.02 8.09 -11.36
CA LYS A 752 7.10 8.89 -11.96
C LYS A 752 6.58 10.17 -12.60
N ASN A 753 5.35 10.17 -13.11
CA ASN A 753 4.74 11.30 -13.79
C ASN A 753 3.21 11.23 -13.74
N ALA A 754 2.54 12.27 -14.23
CA ALA A 754 1.08 12.38 -14.21
C ALA A 754 0.38 11.32 -15.08
N GLU A 755 1.01 10.86 -16.16
CA GLU A 755 0.47 9.83 -17.05
C GLU A 755 0.43 8.45 -16.37
N GLU A 756 1.54 8.04 -15.74
CA GLU A 756 1.62 6.80 -14.95
C GLU A 756 0.66 6.84 -13.77
N ARG A 757 0.50 8.00 -13.12
CA ARG A 757 -0.51 8.21 -12.07
C ARG A 757 -1.94 7.96 -12.58
N LEU A 758 -2.31 8.55 -13.71
CA LEU A 758 -3.64 8.35 -14.31
C LEU A 758 -3.85 6.89 -14.72
N ALA A 759 -2.88 6.29 -15.41
CA ALA A 759 -2.96 4.89 -15.85
C ALA A 759 -3.11 3.92 -14.67
N THR A 760 -2.33 4.14 -13.60
CA THR A 760 -2.38 3.34 -12.35
C THR A 760 -3.72 3.50 -11.65
N THR A 761 -4.26 4.73 -11.58
CA THR A 761 -5.59 5.00 -11.03
C THR A 761 -6.69 4.27 -11.81
N VAL A 762 -6.68 4.39 -13.14
CA VAL A 762 -7.65 3.70 -14.02
C VAL A 762 -7.53 2.19 -13.89
N ARG A 763 -6.31 1.64 -13.78
CA ARG A 763 -6.07 0.20 -13.62
C ARG A 763 -6.64 -0.32 -12.31
N PHE A 764 -6.38 0.35 -11.18
CA PHE A 764 -6.98 -0.03 -9.90
C PHE A 764 -8.51 0.11 -9.94
N GLY A 765 -9.02 1.21 -10.49
CA GLY A 765 -10.46 1.41 -10.66
C GLY A 765 -11.12 0.31 -11.49
N ARG A 766 -10.49 -0.12 -12.60
CA ARG A 766 -10.96 -1.24 -13.42
C ARG A 766 -10.88 -2.58 -12.71
N TYR A 767 -9.85 -2.83 -11.91
CA TYR A 767 -9.77 -4.07 -11.12
C TYR A 767 -10.89 -4.11 -10.06
N PHE A 768 -11.03 -3.04 -9.28
CA PHE A 768 -12.06 -2.96 -8.25
C PHE A 768 -13.47 -3.02 -8.85
N ALA A 769 -13.73 -2.22 -9.89
CA ALA A 769 -15.01 -2.25 -10.61
C ALA A 769 -15.23 -3.58 -11.35
N GLY A 770 -14.17 -4.19 -11.87
CA GLY A 770 -14.21 -5.51 -12.51
C GLY A 770 -14.65 -6.60 -11.54
N VAL A 771 -14.04 -6.68 -10.35
CA VAL A 771 -14.46 -7.63 -9.30
C VAL A 771 -15.89 -7.33 -8.83
N VAL A 772 -16.25 -6.07 -8.61
CA VAL A 772 -17.63 -5.72 -8.22
C VAL A 772 -18.64 -6.03 -9.36
N TYR A 773 -18.26 -5.83 -10.62
CA TYR A 773 -19.08 -6.17 -11.78
C TYR A 773 -19.20 -7.69 -11.97
N ASP A 774 -18.12 -8.43 -11.74
CA ASP A 774 -18.10 -9.89 -11.85
C ASP A 774 -19.05 -10.55 -10.86
N TYR A 775 -19.25 -9.97 -9.67
CA TYR A 775 -20.09 -10.53 -8.61
C TYR A 775 -21.50 -9.94 -8.51
N TYR A 776 -21.73 -8.72 -9.03
CA TYR A 776 -23.02 -8.04 -8.85
C TYR A 776 -23.59 -7.35 -10.10
N GLY A 777 -22.89 -7.42 -11.24
CA GLY A 777 -23.28 -6.82 -12.52
C GLY A 777 -24.46 -7.48 -13.24
N GLY A 778 -25.27 -8.27 -12.54
CA GLY A 778 -26.34 -9.14 -13.04
C GLY A 778 -27.56 -8.45 -13.70
N ALA A 779 -27.38 -7.35 -14.43
CA ALA A 779 -28.46 -6.76 -15.24
C ALA A 779 -28.13 -6.63 -16.75
N VAL A 780 -26.92 -6.97 -17.16
CA VAL A 780 -26.60 -7.22 -18.58
C VAL A 780 -25.99 -8.60 -18.65
N ALA A 781 -26.79 -9.56 -19.10
CA ALA A 781 -26.42 -10.95 -19.28
C ALA A 781 -24.95 -11.08 -19.74
N LYS A 782 -24.10 -11.73 -18.93
CA LYS A 782 -22.89 -12.37 -19.45
C LYS A 782 -23.38 -13.52 -20.32
N ASP A 783 -23.62 -13.21 -21.59
CA ASP A 783 -23.57 -14.18 -22.68
C ASP A 783 -22.18 -14.82 -22.60
N THR A 784 -22.04 -15.89 -21.83
CA THR A 784 -20.82 -16.70 -21.79
C THR A 784 -20.82 -17.53 -23.08
N LEU A 785 -20.60 -16.84 -24.20
CA LEU A 785 -20.48 -17.44 -25.52
C LEU A 785 -19.21 -18.27 -25.52
N LEU A 786 -19.38 -19.59 -25.61
CA LEU A 786 -18.28 -20.50 -25.87
C LEU A 786 -17.63 -20.10 -27.22
N ASP A 787 -16.40 -19.58 -27.21
CA ASP A 787 -15.63 -19.34 -28.43
C ASP A 787 -15.03 -20.69 -28.88
N PRO A 788 -15.51 -21.29 -29.99
CA PRO A 788 -15.00 -22.57 -30.47
C PRO A 788 -13.53 -22.48 -30.94
N ASN A 789 -12.98 -21.26 -31.07
CA ASN A 789 -11.61 -21.00 -31.50
C ASN A 789 -10.67 -20.63 -30.34
N ALA A 790 -11.14 -20.66 -29.09
CA ALA A 790 -10.30 -20.36 -27.94
C ALA A 790 -9.12 -21.35 -27.84
N PRO A 791 -7.90 -20.90 -27.54
CA PRO A 791 -6.77 -21.79 -27.34
C PRO A 791 -7.05 -22.76 -26.18
N PRO A 792 -6.71 -24.05 -26.31
CA PRO A 792 -7.06 -25.05 -25.30
C PRO A 792 -6.45 -24.68 -23.93
N ARG A 793 -7.24 -24.85 -22.87
CA ARG A 793 -6.79 -24.61 -21.49
C ARG A 793 -5.50 -25.38 -21.23
N LYS A 794 -4.53 -24.76 -20.55
CA LYS A 794 -3.31 -25.43 -20.11
C LYS A 794 -3.67 -26.50 -19.06
N LYS A 795 -3.65 -27.77 -19.47
CA LYS A 795 -4.01 -28.92 -18.63
C LYS A 795 -2.88 -29.37 -17.71
N ARG A 796 -3.23 -29.86 -16.52
CA ARG A 796 -2.28 -30.53 -15.62
C ARG A 796 -1.83 -31.86 -16.25
N PRO A 797 -0.52 -32.20 -16.20
CA PRO A 797 -0.08 -33.54 -16.54
C PRO A 797 -0.72 -34.58 -15.62
N LEU A 798 -1.37 -35.59 -16.20
CA LEU A 798 -1.93 -36.71 -15.44
C LEU A 798 -0.80 -37.64 -14.96
N ARG A 799 -0.96 -38.19 -13.74
CA ARG A 799 -0.03 -39.14 -13.13
C ARG A 799 -0.23 -40.56 -13.67
N VAL A 800 -0.14 -40.70 -15.00
CA VAL A 800 -0.32 -41.97 -15.72
C VAL A 800 0.71 -42.12 -16.84
N PRO A 801 0.95 -43.34 -17.33
CA PRO A 801 1.77 -43.57 -18.52
C PRO A 801 1.23 -42.84 -19.76
N ALA A 802 2.08 -42.65 -20.78
CA ALA A 802 1.66 -42.07 -22.03
C ALA A 802 0.53 -42.91 -22.69
N PRO A 803 -0.57 -42.29 -23.16
CA PRO A 803 -1.68 -43.01 -23.74
C PRO A 803 -1.33 -43.60 -25.12
N LYS A 804 -1.83 -44.81 -25.41
CA LYS A 804 -1.87 -45.39 -26.75
C LYS A 804 -3.30 -45.33 -27.30
N LEU A 805 -3.49 -44.65 -28.43
CA LEU A 805 -4.76 -44.63 -29.16
C LEU A 805 -4.90 -45.91 -30.00
N VAL A 806 -6.00 -46.62 -29.84
CA VAL A 806 -6.33 -47.87 -30.54
C VAL A 806 -7.67 -47.68 -31.26
N PRO A 807 -7.67 -47.21 -32.52
CA PRO A 807 -8.89 -47.14 -33.31
C PRO A 807 -9.37 -48.55 -33.66
N PHE A 808 -10.68 -48.76 -33.65
CA PHE A 808 -11.29 -50.03 -34.04
C PHE A 808 -12.59 -49.79 -34.81
N LYS A 809 -13.04 -50.82 -35.53
CA LYS A 809 -14.21 -50.72 -36.41
C LYS A 809 -15.28 -51.73 -35.98
N THR A 810 -16.52 -51.28 -35.90
CA THR A 810 -17.66 -52.13 -35.60
C THR A 810 -18.09 -52.92 -36.85
N ARG A 811 -18.94 -53.94 -36.66
CA ARG A 811 -19.47 -54.75 -37.77
C ARG A 811 -20.28 -53.96 -38.80
N ASP A 812 -20.85 -52.82 -38.40
CA ASP A 812 -21.58 -51.90 -39.28
C ASP A 812 -20.69 -50.78 -39.86
N GLY A 813 -19.37 -50.88 -39.70
CA GLY A 813 -18.40 -49.98 -40.33
C GLY A 813 -18.19 -48.66 -39.60
N VAL A 814 -18.66 -48.51 -38.36
CA VAL A 814 -18.44 -47.31 -37.54
C VAL A 814 -17.04 -47.36 -36.93
N GLU A 815 -16.29 -46.27 -37.05
CA GLU A 815 -14.95 -46.13 -36.46
C GLU A 815 -15.06 -45.53 -35.06
N LEU A 816 -14.49 -46.24 -34.09
CA LEU A 816 -14.54 -45.93 -32.66
C LEU A 816 -13.13 -45.96 -32.08
N LEU A 817 -12.99 -45.47 -30.85
CA LEU A 817 -11.68 -45.28 -30.22
C LEU A 817 -11.59 -45.95 -28.86
N LEU A 818 -10.46 -46.61 -28.61
CA LEU A 818 -10.01 -47.03 -27.30
C LEU A 818 -8.72 -46.27 -26.95
N THR A 819 -8.65 -45.69 -25.75
CA THR A 819 -7.41 -45.09 -25.24
C THR A 819 -6.83 -45.95 -24.11
N ARG A 820 -5.64 -46.49 -24.31
CA ARG A 820 -4.97 -47.40 -23.36
C ARG A 820 -3.93 -46.67 -22.51
N TYR A 821 -3.99 -46.88 -21.21
CA TYR A 821 -2.99 -46.48 -20.21
C TYR A 821 -2.42 -47.73 -19.53
N GLN A 822 -1.25 -48.16 -19.98
CA GLN A 822 -0.62 -49.40 -19.51
C GLN A 822 0.26 -49.14 -18.28
N ALA A 823 -0.33 -49.25 -17.08
CA ALA A 823 0.37 -48.95 -15.82
C ALA A 823 0.84 -50.19 -15.03
N GLY A 824 0.28 -51.38 -15.29
CA GLY A 824 0.68 -52.61 -14.60
C GLY A 824 0.13 -53.89 -15.22
N THR A 825 0.18 -55.00 -14.47
CA THR A 825 -0.09 -56.37 -14.96
C THR A 825 -1.41 -56.96 -14.45
N LYS A 826 -2.22 -56.21 -13.70
CA LYS A 826 -3.46 -56.74 -13.08
C LYS A 826 -4.60 -57.05 -14.07
N GLY A 827 -4.39 -56.79 -15.34
CA GLY A 827 -5.30 -57.11 -16.44
C GLY A 827 -6.12 -55.90 -16.91
N PRO A 828 -6.79 -56.02 -18.08
CA PRO A 828 -7.51 -54.92 -18.69
C PRO A 828 -8.83 -54.59 -17.99
N VAL A 829 -9.04 -53.29 -17.74
CA VAL A 829 -10.30 -52.71 -17.25
C VAL A 829 -10.80 -51.68 -18.26
N ILE A 830 -11.98 -51.91 -18.81
CA ILE A 830 -12.63 -50.98 -19.74
C ILE A 830 -13.51 -50.00 -18.95
N LEU A 831 -13.34 -48.70 -19.16
CA LEU A 831 -14.18 -47.65 -18.60
C LEU A 831 -15.15 -47.13 -19.68
N SER A 832 -16.45 -47.25 -19.43
CA SER A 832 -17.52 -46.89 -20.36
C SER A 832 -18.38 -45.75 -19.82
N HIS A 833 -18.43 -44.64 -20.55
CA HIS A 833 -19.07 -43.39 -20.13
C HIS A 833 -20.60 -43.39 -20.36
N GLY A 834 -21.29 -42.31 -19.99
CA GLY A 834 -22.74 -42.13 -20.18
C GLY A 834 -23.13 -41.52 -21.53
N LEU A 835 -24.41 -41.16 -21.70
CA LEU A 835 -24.91 -40.52 -22.92
C LEU A 835 -24.45 -39.05 -23.00
N GLY A 836 -24.02 -38.60 -24.18
CA GLY A 836 -23.70 -37.18 -24.44
C GLY A 836 -22.46 -36.66 -23.73
N VAL A 837 -21.63 -37.56 -23.23
CA VAL A 837 -20.30 -37.32 -22.65
C VAL A 837 -19.25 -38.18 -23.36
N SER A 838 -17.97 -37.98 -23.08
CA SER A 838 -16.89 -38.85 -23.56
C SER A 838 -16.20 -39.60 -22.43
N SER A 839 -15.28 -40.50 -22.76
CA SER A 839 -14.45 -41.20 -21.78
C SER A 839 -13.59 -40.26 -20.91
N ARG A 840 -13.47 -38.98 -21.28
CA ARG A 840 -12.77 -37.94 -20.49
C ARG A 840 -13.33 -37.75 -19.09
N ILE A 841 -14.59 -38.10 -18.84
CA ILE A 841 -15.16 -38.03 -17.48
C ILE A 841 -14.33 -38.84 -16.46
N PHE A 842 -13.58 -39.85 -16.92
CA PHE A 842 -12.72 -40.68 -16.07
C PHE A 842 -11.29 -40.13 -15.92
N SER A 843 -10.87 -39.18 -16.77
CA SER A 843 -9.50 -38.68 -16.90
C SER A 843 -9.40 -37.15 -16.77
N ILE A 844 -10.37 -36.50 -16.13
CA ILE A 844 -10.38 -35.06 -15.93
C ILE A 844 -9.13 -34.59 -15.16
N ASP A 845 -8.54 -33.47 -15.56
CA ASP A 845 -7.33 -32.94 -14.94
C ASP A 845 -7.63 -31.89 -13.84
N THR A 846 -8.92 -31.63 -13.60
CA THR A 846 -9.44 -30.58 -12.70
C THR A 846 -9.66 -31.05 -11.26
N ILE A 847 -9.61 -32.35 -10.99
CA ILE A 847 -9.55 -32.91 -9.63
C ILE A 847 -8.17 -33.47 -9.33
N GLU A 848 -7.85 -33.61 -8.04
CA GLU A 848 -6.51 -34.03 -7.59
C GLU A 848 -6.14 -35.44 -8.07
N THR A 849 -7.09 -36.39 -8.05
CA THR A 849 -6.91 -37.77 -8.53
C THR A 849 -8.17 -38.22 -9.27
N ASN A 850 -8.09 -38.46 -10.57
CA ASN A 850 -9.20 -39.03 -11.35
C ASN A 850 -9.17 -40.57 -11.36
N LEU A 851 -10.23 -41.20 -11.89
CA LEU A 851 -10.36 -42.67 -11.84
C LEU A 851 -9.26 -43.38 -12.64
N VAL A 852 -8.81 -42.80 -13.76
CA VAL A 852 -7.70 -43.36 -14.55
C VAL A 852 -6.39 -43.32 -13.75
N GLU A 853 -6.06 -42.18 -13.13
CA GLU A 853 -4.90 -42.05 -12.22
C GLU A 853 -4.99 -43.04 -11.06
N TYR A 854 -6.18 -43.19 -10.47
CA TYR A 854 -6.41 -44.08 -9.34
C TYR A 854 -6.20 -45.56 -9.70
N LEU A 855 -6.74 -46.02 -10.83
CA LEU A 855 -6.58 -47.41 -11.29
C LEU A 855 -5.17 -47.69 -11.82
N CYS A 856 -4.54 -46.74 -12.51
CA CYS A 856 -3.14 -46.87 -12.94
C CYS A 856 -2.18 -46.95 -11.74
N ALA A 857 -2.39 -46.13 -10.70
CA ALA A 857 -1.63 -46.22 -9.46
C ALA A 857 -1.78 -47.58 -8.75
N ASN A 858 -2.87 -48.30 -9.03
CA ASN A 858 -3.14 -49.65 -8.54
C ASN A 858 -2.82 -50.75 -9.57
N GLU A 859 -1.95 -50.47 -10.55
CA GLU A 859 -1.35 -51.45 -11.49
C GLU A 859 -2.32 -52.10 -12.49
N TYR A 860 -3.47 -51.47 -12.76
CA TYR A 860 -4.39 -51.92 -13.82
C TYR A 860 -3.98 -51.41 -15.21
N ASP A 861 -4.30 -52.20 -16.23
CA ASP A 861 -4.24 -51.77 -17.64
C ASP A 861 -5.58 -51.12 -17.99
N VAL A 862 -5.61 -49.78 -18.04
CA VAL A 862 -6.86 -49.02 -18.11
C VAL A 862 -7.19 -48.66 -19.55
N TRP A 863 -8.41 -48.98 -19.98
CA TRP A 863 -8.90 -48.78 -21.34
C TRP A 863 -10.14 -47.88 -21.33
N LEU A 864 -9.99 -46.66 -21.85
CA LEU A 864 -11.11 -45.74 -22.04
C LEU A 864 -11.84 -46.06 -23.34
N LEU A 865 -13.13 -46.41 -23.26
CA LEU A 865 -13.96 -46.70 -24.42
C LEU A 865 -14.76 -45.46 -24.84
N ASP A 866 -14.46 -44.94 -26.03
CA ASP A 866 -15.26 -43.93 -26.72
C ASP A 866 -16.10 -44.63 -27.80
N TYR A 867 -17.25 -45.18 -27.38
CA TYR A 867 -18.22 -45.84 -28.25
C TYR A 867 -19.07 -44.82 -29.02
N ARG A 868 -20.01 -45.23 -29.88
CA ARG A 868 -20.66 -44.31 -30.86
C ARG A 868 -21.44 -43.13 -30.25
N SER A 869 -21.61 -43.07 -28.93
CA SER A 869 -22.18 -41.91 -28.24
C SER A 869 -21.15 -40.89 -27.73
N SER A 870 -19.86 -41.19 -27.82
CA SER A 870 -18.80 -40.31 -27.34
C SER A 870 -18.68 -39.05 -28.19
N ILE A 871 -18.67 -37.90 -27.53
CA ILE A 871 -18.43 -36.61 -28.18
C ILE A 871 -17.02 -36.49 -28.79
N LEU A 872 -16.11 -37.44 -28.54
CA LEU A 872 -14.77 -37.50 -29.15
C LEU A 872 -14.73 -38.21 -30.51
N VAL A 873 -15.78 -38.95 -30.90
CA VAL A 873 -15.81 -39.66 -32.18
C VAL A 873 -16.88 -39.07 -33.10
N PRO A 874 -16.63 -38.96 -34.42
CA PRO A 874 -17.60 -38.41 -35.37
C PRO A 874 -18.96 -39.13 -35.38
N ALA A 875 -18.98 -40.41 -34.99
CA ALA A 875 -20.18 -41.24 -34.92
C ALA A 875 -21.26 -40.69 -33.98
N SER A 876 -20.89 -39.89 -32.97
CA SER A 876 -21.84 -39.27 -32.03
C SER A 876 -22.84 -38.33 -32.69
N ASN A 877 -22.52 -37.80 -33.86
CA ASN A 877 -23.42 -36.93 -34.63
C ASN A 877 -24.40 -37.69 -35.53
N THR A 878 -24.37 -39.02 -35.53
CA THR A 878 -25.26 -39.88 -36.32
C THR A 878 -26.41 -40.45 -35.48
N GLN A 879 -27.53 -40.82 -36.10
CA GLN A 879 -28.65 -41.42 -35.37
C GLN A 879 -28.38 -42.92 -35.11
N TYR A 880 -28.38 -43.33 -33.85
CA TYR A 880 -28.18 -44.71 -33.42
C TYR A 880 -29.12 -45.07 -32.26
N SER A 881 -29.34 -46.36 -32.04
CA SER A 881 -30.13 -46.92 -30.93
C SER A 881 -29.24 -47.50 -29.83
N GLY A 882 -29.83 -47.76 -28.66
CA GLY A 882 -29.14 -48.53 -27.60
C GLY A 882 -28.73 -49.93 -28.05
N ASP A 883 -29.52 -50.58 -28.91
CA ASP A 883 -29.20 -51.89 -29.51
C ASP A 883 -27.95 -51.83 -30.39
N ASP A 884 -27.75 -50.72 -31.12
CA ASP A 884 -26.56 -50.53 -31.93
C ASP A 884 -25.30 -50.47 -31.06
N VAL A 885 -25.37 -49.77 -29.91
CA VAL A 885 -24.27 -49.74 -28.94
C VAL A 885 -24.04 -51.14 -28.34
N ALA A 886 -25.11 -51.76 -27.84
CA ALA A 886 -25.07 -53.03 -27.13
C ALA A 886 -24.56 -54.19 -28.01
N LEU A 887 -25.09 -54.32 -29.22
CA LEU A 887 -24.86 -55.48 -30.09
C LEU A 887 -23.71 -55.28 -31.10
N LYS A 888 -23.16 -54.07 -31.22
CA LYS A 888 -22.11 -53.77 -32.21
C LYS A 888 -20.86 -53.15 -31.60
N ASP A 889 -20.99 -52.21 -30.67
CA ASP A 889 -19.84 -51.48 -30.11
C ASP A 889 -19.12 -52.28 -29.04
N TYR A 890 -19.84 -52.73 -28.01
CA TYR A 890 -19.25 -53.50 -26.91
C TYR A 890 -18.56 -54.80 -27.37
N PRO A 891 -19.16 -55.63 -28.25
CA PRO A 891 -18.47 -56.82 -28.76
C PRO A 891 -17.18 -56.49 -29.50
N ALA A 892 -17.17 -55.44 -30.32
CA ALA A 892 -15.98 -55.02 -31.06
C ALA A 892 -14.90 -54.45 -30.13
N ALA A 893 -15.29 -53.65 -29.13
CA ALA A 893 -14.39 -53.10 -28.13
C ALA A 893 -13.73 -54.21 -27.29
N VAL A 894 -14.51 -55.14 -26.73
CA VAL A 894 -13.99 -56.26 -25.95
C VAL A 894 -13.06 -57.12 -26.80
N ALA A 895 -13.46 -57.50 -28.02
CA ALA A 895 -12.61 -58.28 -28.92
C ALA A 895 -11.27 -57.58 -29.23
N THR A 896 -11.30 -56.25 -29.38
CA THR A 896 -10.10 -55.44 -29.65
C THR A 896 -9.17 -55.42 -28.44
N VAL A 897 -9.70 -55.19 -27.23
CA VAL A 897 -8.90 -55.21 -26.00
C VAL A 897 -8.28 -56.59 -25.75
N LEU A 898 -9.04 -57.68 -25.92
CA LEU A 898 -8.52 -59.04 -25.76
C LEU A 898 -7.41 -59.34 -26.78
N LYS A 899 -7.59 -58.89 -28.03
CA LYS A 899 -6.56 -59.04 -29.08
C LYS A 899 -5.28 -58.25 -28.77
N GLU A 900 -5.41 -57.00 -28.32
CA GLU A 900 -4.26 -56.12 -28.03
C GLU A 900 -3.51 -56.49 -26.75
N THR A 901 -4.19 -57.11 -25.79
CA THR A 901 -3.61 -57.46 -24.48
C THR A 901 -3.19 -58.92 -24.39
N GLY A 902 -3.79 -59.81 -25.17
CA GLY A 902 -3.66 -61.26 -25.01
C GLY A 902 -4.34 -61.79 -23.74
N ALA A 903 -5.09 -60.96 -23.01
CA ALA A 903 -5.82 -61.37 -21.82
C ALA A 903 -7.01 -62.29 -22.18
N PRO A 904 -7.38 -63.25 -21.31
CA PRO A 904 -8.51 -64.14 -21.57
C PRO A 904 -9.88 -63.45 -21.36
N SER A 905 -9.92 -62.36 -20.61
CA SER A 905 -11.13 -61.60 -20.29
C SER A 905 -10.80 -60.15 -19.89
N VAL A 906 -11.82 -59.29 -19.83
CA VAL A 906 -11.73 -57.91 -19.32
C VAL A 906 -12.65 -57.69 -18.11
N GLN A 907 -12.39 -56.66 -17.30
CA GLN A 907 -13.36 -56.11 -16.35
C GLN A 907 -13.96 -54.83 -16.91
N MET A 908 -15.18 -54.49 -16.50
CA MET A 908 -15.89 -53.29 -16.96
C MET A 908 -16.19 -52.34 -15.80
N VAL A 909 -16.02 -51.05 -15.99
CA VAL A 909 -16.62 -50.01 -15.14
C VAL A 909 -17.47 -49.14 -16.05
N ALA A 910 -18.79 -49.25 -15.93
CA ALA A 910 -19.73 -48.57 -16.81
C ALA A 910 -20.60 -47.60 -16.02
N HIS A 911 -20.88 -46.44 -16.60
CA HIS A 911 -21.68 -45.39 -15.97
C HIS A 911 -22.93 -45.05 -16.79
N CYS A 912 -24.07 -44.88 -16.12
CA CYS A 912 -25.32 -44.38 -16.70
C CYS A 912 -25.76 -45.14 -17.97
N TYR A 913 -25.91 -44.45 -19.10
CA TYR A 913 -26.28 -45.06 -20.38
C TYR A 913 -25.26 -46.10 -20.86
N GLY A 914 -23.98 -45.93 -20.53
CA GLY A 914 -22.96 -46.95 -20.72
C GLY A 914 -23.27 -48.21 -19.91
N ALA A 915 -23.62 -48.08 -18.63
CA ALA A 915 -24.01 -49.22 -17.80
C ALA A 915 -25.27 -49.93 -18.31
N THR A 916 -26.24 -49.16 -18.81
CA THR A 916 -27.47 -49.67 -19.44
C THR A 916 -27.16 -50.48 -20.69
N THR A 917 -26.47 -49.88 -21.66
CA THR A 917 -26.14 -50.51 -22.95
C THR A 917 -25.13 -51.65 -22.80
N PHE A 918 -24.26 -51.60 -21.79
CA PHE A 918 -23.41 -52.73 -21.41
C PHE A 918 -24.24 -53.90 -20.84
N SER A 919 -25.23 -53.61 -20.00
CA SER A 919 -26.15 -54.63 -19.48
C SER A 919 -26.96 -55.28 -20.62
N MET A 920 -27.45 -54.47 -21.56
CA MET A 920 -28.07 -54.96 -22.80
C MET A 920 -27.10 -55.84 -23.60
N ALA A 921 -25.81 -55.49 -23.69
CA ALA A 921 -24.81 -56.30 -24.40
C ALA A 921 -24.61 -57.67 -23.75
N LEU A 922 -24.48 -57.74 -22.42
CA LEU A 922 -24.40 -58.99 -21.67
C LEU A 922 -25.64 -59.87 -21.89
N LEU A 923 -26.84 -59.27 -21.80
CA LEU A 923 -28.10 -59.96 -22.05
C LEU A 923 -28.27 -60.37 -23.53
N GLY A 924 -27.67 -59.61 -24.44
CA GLY A 924 -27.56 -59.92 -25.87
C GLY A 924 -26.52 -61.01 -26.19
N GLY A 925 -25.76 -61.47 -25.20
CA GLY A 925 -24.81 -62.59 -25.33
C GLY A 925 -23.33 -62.19 -25.43
N LEU A 926 -22.95 -60.96 -25.07
CA LEU A 926 -21.55 -60.53 -25.01
C LEU A 926 -20.71 -61.50 -24.16
N GLN A 927 -19.56 -61.92 -24.70
CA GLN A 927 -18.59 -62.80 -24.04
C GLN A 927 -17.27 -62.05 -23.78
N GLY A 928 -16.41 -62.61 -22.92
CA GLY A 928 -15.07 -62.08 -22.67
C GLY A 928 -14.99 -61.04 -21.54
N VAL A 929 -16.04 -60.89 -20.73
CA VAL A 929 -16.07 -60.00 -19.55
C VAL A 929 -16.20 -60.85 -18.29
N ARG A 930 -15.27 -60.68 -17.33
CA ARG A 930 -15.25 -61.48 -16.07
C ARG A 930 -15.96 -60.82 -14.91
N SER A 931 -16.00 -59.49 -14.84
CA SER A 931 -16.68 -58.75 -13.78
C SER A 931 -17.05 -57.33 -14.23
N ALA A 932 -17.98 -56.69 -13.51
CA ALA A 932 -18.35 -55.31 -13.80
C ALA A 932 -18.69 -54.45 -12.57
N VAL A 933 -18.42 -53.16 -12.66
CA VAL A 933 -19.00 -52.13 -11.79
C VAL A 933 -19.96 -51.28 -12.62
N CYS A 934 -21.23 -51.24 -12.23
CA CYS A 934 -22.28 -50.46 -12.90
C CYS A 934 -22.71 -49.29 -12.01
N SER A 935 -22.58 -48.07 -12.52
CA SER A 935 -22.88 -46.83 -11.81
C SER A 935 -24.21 -46.20 -12.26
N GLN A 936 -25.05 -45.85 -11.28
CA GLN A 936 -26.37 -45.19 -11.37
C GLN A 936 -27.55 -45.98 -11.98
N ILE A 937 -27.39 -46.65 -13.13
CA ILE A 937 -28.49 -47.42 -13.76
C ILE A 937 -27.98 -48.67 -14.46
N SER A 938 -28.87 -49.64 -14.72
CA SER A 938 -28.55 -50.90 -15.41
C SER A 938 -29.77 -51.48 -16.14
N THR A 939 -30.51 -52.45 -15.58
CA THR A 939 -31.65 -53.07 -16.28
C THR A 939 -33.02 -52.48 -15.90
N GLU A 940 -33.12 -51.89 -14.71
CA GLU A 940 -34.35 -51.31 -14.15
C GLU A 940 -34.20 -49.79 -13.96
N PHE A 941 -35.29 -49.05 -14.14
CA PHE A 941 -35.33 -47.58 -14.07
C PHE A 941 -36.38 -47.10 -13.08
N VAL A 942 -35.96 -46.25 -12.15
CA VAL A 942 -36.82 -45.49 -11.23
C VAL A 942 -36.36 -44.05 -11.26
N VAL A 943 -37.28 -43.12 -11.57
CA VAL A 943 -36.96 -41.71 -11.76
C VAL A 943 -37.80 -40.81 -10.86
N PRO A 944 -37.35 -39.58 -10.53
CA PRO A 944 -38.17 -38.58 -9.87
C PRO A 944 -39.43 -38.22 -10.68
N LYS A 945 -40.47 -37.71 -10.01
CA LYS A 945 -41.78 -37.43 -10.64
C LYS A 945 -41.69 -36.46 -11.83
N LEU A 946 -40.81 -35.46 -11.75
CA LEU A 946 -40.59 -34.48 -12.81
C LEU A 946 -39.98 -35.13 -14.07
N VAL A 947 -39.06 -36.08 -13.89
CA VAL A 947 -38.43 -36.84 -14.97
C VAL A 947 -39.43 -37.82 -15.61
N GLU A 948 -40.30 -38.43 -14.80
CA GLU A 948 -41.41 -39.30 -15.27
C GLU A 948 -42.38 -38.53 -16.18
N ILE A 949 -42.80 -37.33 -15.76
CA ILE A 949 -43.67 -36.44 -16.56
C ILE A 949 -42.97 -36.08 -17.88
N LYS A 950 -41.69 -35.69 -17.83
CA LYS A 950 -40.93 -35.29 -19.01
C LYS A 950 -40.76 -36.42 -20.02
N ALA A 951 -40.53 -37.65 -19.56
CA ALA A 951 -40.43 -38.84 -20.42
C ALA A 951 -41.79 -39.25 -21.03
N GLY A 952 -42.91 -38.90 -20.38
CA GLY A 952 -44.28 -39.20 -20.83
C GLY A 952 -44.87 -38.22 -21.85
N LEU A 953 -44.28 -37.04 -22.05
CA LEU A 953 -44.82 -35.97 -22.90
C LEU A 953 -44.60 -36.15 -24.41
N HIS A 954 -43.99 -37.25 -24.89
CA HIS A 954 -43.56 -37.44 -26.29
C HIS A 954 -42.85 -36.21 -26.90
N THR A 955 -42.19 -35.43 -26.05
CA THR A 955 -41.52 -34.16 -26.38
C THR A 955 -40.51 -34.27 -27.54
N PRO A 956 -39.75 -35.37 -27.68
CA PRO A 956 -38.88 -35.60 -28.84
C PRO A 956 -39.62 -35.67 -30.19
N ASN A 957 -40.79 -36.32 -30.25
CA ASN A 957 -41.64 -36.38 -31.45
C ASN A 957 -42.17 -34.99 -31.85
N LEU A 958 -42.32 -34.08 -30.89
CA LEU A 958 -42.68 -32.68 -31.13
C LEU A 958 -41.47 -31.89 -31.65
N LEU A 959 -40.27 -32.13 -31.11
CA LEU A 959 -39.01 -31.49 -31.52
C LEU A 959 -38.54 -31.96 -32.91
N GLU A 960 -38.77 -33.23 -33.26
CA GLU A 960 -38.45 -33.78 -34.58
C GLU A 960 -39.40 -33.24 -35.68
N LYS A 961 -40.70 -33.08 -35.37
CA LYS A 961 -41.68 -32.37 -36.23
C LYS A 961 -41.34 -30.89 -36.45
N LEU A 962 -40.57 -30.29 -35.53
CA LEU A 962 -40.05 -28.93 -35.61
C LEU A 962 -38.66 -28.85 -36.28
N GLY A 963 -38.10 -29.97 -36.76
CA GLY A 963 -36.83 -30.02 -37.49
C GLY A 963 -35.56 -30.11 -36.65
N ILE A 964 -35.66 -30.32 -35.33
CA ILE A 964 -34.52 -30.41 -34.41
C ILE A 964 -34.02 -31.86 -34.33
N LYS A 965 -32.79 -32.13 -34.80
CA LYS A 965 -32.22 -33.49 -34.93
C LYS A 965 -31.25 -33.90 -33.80
N SER A 966 -30.85 -32.97 -32.95
CA SER A 966 -29.98 -33.20 -31.78
C SER A 966 -30.15 -32.11 -30.72
N LEU A 967 -29.79 -32.42 -29.47
CA LEU A 967 -29.73 -31.48 -28.36
C LEU A 967 -28.26 -31.28 -27.96
N THR A 968 -27.87 -30.04 -27.61
CA THR A 968 -26.47 -29.67 -27.35
C THR A 968 -26.30 -28.89 -26.05
N ALA A 969 -25.25 -29.20 -25.30
CA ALA A 969 -24.81 -28.42 -24.14
C ALA A 969 -24.11 -27.11 -24.53
N TYR A 970 -23.76 -26.91 -25.82
CA TYR A 970 -23.04 -25.73 -26.30
C TYR A 970 -23.96 -24.56 -26.67
N THR A 971 -23.57 -23.33 -26.36
CA THR A 971 -24.19 -22.09 -26.85
C THR A 971 -23.50 -21.60 -28.13
N ASP A 972 -24.24 -21.45 -29.23
CA ASP A 972 -23.71 -20.95 -30.51
C ASP A 972 -23.86 -19.42 -30.61
N SER A 973 -22.78 -18.72 -30.97
CA SER A 973 -22.74 -17.26 -31.16
C SER A 973 -23.46 -16.75 -32.40
N LYS A 974 -24.00 -17.64 -33.25
CA LYS A 974 -24.85 -17.30 -34.41
C LYS A 974 -26.31 -17.78 -34.29
N ALA A 975 -26.76 -18.13 -33.09
CA ALA A 975 -28.07 -18.73 -32.90
C ALA A 975 -29.24 -17.76 -33.16
N ASP A 976 -30.23 -18.23 -33.93
CA ASP A 976 -31.42 -17.51 -34.36
C ASP A 976 -32.40 -17.22 -33.18
N TRP A 977 -33.40 -16.36 -33.40
CA TRP A 977 -34.30 -15.85 -32.34
C TRP A 977 -34.98 -16.94 -31.48
N MET A 978 -35.19 -18.15 -32.02
CA MET A 978 -35.73 -19.32 -31.32
C MET A 978 -34.81 -19.82 -30.18
N SER A 979 -33.48 -19.67 -30.30
CA SER A 979 -32.54 -20.08 -29.26
C SER A 979 -32.47 -19.10 -28.08
N ARG A 980 -32.83 -17.83 -28.31
CA ARG A 980 -32.96 -16.82 -27.24
C ARG A 980 -34.24 -17.02 -26.43
N LEU A 981 -35.35 -17.37 -27.08
CA LEU A 981 -36.60 -17.76 -26.43
C LEU A 981 -36.44 -19.04 -25.61
N TYR A 982 -35.64 -19.99 -26.10
CA TYR A 982 -35.27 -21.21 -25.38
C TYR A 982 -34.48 -20.92 -24.11
N ASN A 983 -33.49 -20.01 -24.13
CA ASN A 983 -32.74 -19.62 -22.94
C ASN A 983 -33.63 -18.89 -21.90
N GLN A 984 -34.56 -18.04 -22.32
CA GLN A 984 -35.51 -17.37 -21.40
C GLN A 984 -36.54 -18.32 -20.77
N ALA A 985 -36.87 -19.44 -21.43
CA ALA A 985 -37.76 -20.46 -20.88
C ALA A 985 -37.07 -21.34 -19.82
N LEU A 986 -35.73 -21.34 -19.75
CA LEU A 986 -34.94 -22.11 -18.79
C LEU A 986 -34.86 -21.45 -17.40
N ASP A 987 -34.97 -20.13 -17.33
CA ASP A 987 -35.02 -19.36 -16.06
C ASP A 987 -36.27 -19.65 -15.22
N LEU A 988 -37.26 -20.36 -15.79
CA LEU A 988 -38.50 -20.78 -15.12
C LEU A 988 -38.43 -22.23 -14.62
N TYR A 989 -37.29 -22.92 -14.78
CA TYR A 989 -37.14 -24.31 -14.34
C TYR A 989 -36.82 -24.35 -12.84
N PRO A 990 -37.68 -24.95 -11.99
CA PRO A 990 -37.45 -24.96 -10.54
C PRO A 990 -36.27 -25.86 -10.18
N VAL A 991 -35.22 -25.26 -9.63
CA VAL A 991 -34.08 -25.93 -8.98
C VAL A 991 -34.12 -25.52 -7.50
N ASP A 992 -33.74 -26.41 -6.57
CA ASP A 992 -33.69 -26.08 -5.13
C ASP A 992 -32.72 -24.91 -4.87
N GLN A 993 -33.02 -24.08 -3.85
CA GLN A 993 -32.31 -22.81 -3.57
C GLN A 993 -30.80 -22.95 -3.32
N ASP A 994 -30.30 -24.16 -3.03
CA ASP A 994 -28.89 -24.44 -2.78
C ASP A 994 -28.10 -24.84 -4.05
N GLU A 995 -28.75 -24.92 -5.21
CA GLU A 995 -28.19 -25.41 -6.49
C GLU A 995 -28.31 -24.38 -7.65
N GLU A 996 -28.55 -23.10 -7.31
CA GLU A 996 -28.59 -21.97 -8.28
C GLU A 996 -27.16 -21.64 -8.79
N CYS A 997 -26.96 -21.57 -10.12
CA CYS A 997 -25.68 -21.16 -10.73
C CYS A 997 -25.91 -20.42 -12.05
N ASP A 998 -25.09 -19.45 -12.44
CA ASP A 998 -25.33 -18.68 -13.68
C ASP A 998 -24.71 -19.30 -14.95
N SER A 999 -24.22 -20.56 -14.88
CA SER A 999 -23.58 -21.24 -16.02
C SER A 999 -24.60 -21.69 -17.07
N PRO A 1000 -24.62 -21.11 -18.29
CA PRO A 1000 -25.58 -21.51 -19.32
C PRO A 1000 -25.36 -22.97 -19.77
N VAL A 1001 -24.13 -23.47 -19.64
CA VAL A 1001 -23.78 -24.87 -19.92
C VAL A 1001 -24.34 -25.78 -18.83
N CYS A 1002 -24.22 -25.41 -17.55
CA CYS A 1002 -24.84 -26.15 -16.44
C CYS A 1002 -26.36 -26.22 -16.60
N HIS A 1003 -27.03 -25.08 -16.85
CA HIS A 1003 -28.47 -25.02 -17.08
C HIS A 1003 -28.94 -25.87 -18.27
N ARG A 1004 -28.18 -25.87 -19.37
CA ARG A 1004 -28.48 -26.72 -20.53
C ARG A 1004 -28.27 -28.20 -20.23
N ILE A 1005 -27.24 -28.57 -19.48
CA ILE A 1005 -27.02 -29.96 -19.02
C ILE A 1005 -28.17 -30.40 -18.13
N THR A 1006 -28.56 -29.60 -17.13
CA THR A 1006 -29.68 -29.86 -16.23
C THR A 1006 -31.00 -29.97 -17.00
N PHE A 1007 -31.21 -29.10 -17.98
CA PHE A 1007 -32.37 -29.22 -18.87
C PHE A 1007 -32.31 -30.45 -19.76
N MET A 1008 -31.16 -30.87 -20.28
CA MET A 1008 -31.06 -32.05 -21.14
C MET A 1008 -31.28 -33.35 -20.36
N TYR A 1009 -30.65 -33.51 -19.19
CA TYR A 1009 -30.54 -34.79 -18.50
C TYR A 1009 -31.17 -34.84 -17.09
N SER A 1010 -31.66 -33.72 -16.53
CA SER A 1010 -31.96 -33.51 -15.09
C SER A 1010 -30.72 -33.16 -14.25
N LEU A 1011 -30.89 -32.89 -12.94
CA LEU A 1011 -29.79 -32.54 -12.03
C LEU A 1011 -28.79 -33.71 -11.94
N LEU A 1012 -27.61 -33.54 -12.55
CA LEU A 1012 -26.60 -34.60 -12.68
C LEU A 1012 -25.58 -34.61 -11.53
N TYR A 1013 -25.42 -33.52 -10.81
CA TYR A 1013 -24.40 -33.36 -9.77
C TYR A 1013 -24.92 -32.40 -8.72
N GLU A 1014 -24.43 -32.55 -7.50
CA GLU A 1014 -24.58 -31.55 -6.45
C GLU A 1014 -23.46 -30.52 -6.62
N HIS A 1015 -23.76 -29.23 -6.68
CA HIS A 1015 -22.72 -28.20 -6.84
C HIS A 1015 -21.67 -28.27 -5.72
N ALA A 1016 -22.07 -28.70 -4.51
CA ALA A 1016 -21.17 -28.98 -3.40
C ALA A 1016 -20.11 -30.05 -3.70
N GLN A 1017 -20.33 -30.96 -4.66
CA GLN A 1017 -19.37 -31.99 -5.08
C GLN A 1017 -18.46 -31.56 -6.22
N LEU A 1018 -18.72 -30.41 -6.86
CA LEU A 1018 -17.85 -29.84 -7.88
C LEU A 1018 -16.81 -28.89 -7.26
N ASN A 1019 -15.67 -28.77 -7.92
CA ASN A 1019 -14.75 -27.65 -7.70
C ASN A 1019 -14.84 -26.69 -8.90
N GLU A 1020 -14.32 -25.47 -8.75
CA GLU A 1020 -14.42 -24.42 -9.78
C GLU A 1020 -13.85 -24.87 -11.13
N ALA A 1021 -12.68 -25.50 -11.12
CA ALA A 1021 -12.02 -25.95 -12.33
C ALA A 1021 -12.85 -27.01 -13.07
N THR A 1022 -13.53 -27.92 -12.36
CA THR A 1022 -14.43 -28.92 -12.94
C THR A 1022 -15.73 -28.28 -13.43
N HIS A 1023 -16.32 -27.34 -12.68
CA HIS A 1023 -17.55 -26.64 -13.06
C HIS A 1023 -17.33 -25.78 -14.32
N ALA A 1024 -16.24 -25.01 -14.38
CA ALA A 1024 -15.86 -24.23 -15.55
C ALA A 1024 -15.56 -25.10 -16.78
N ALA A 1025 -15.04 -26.31 -16.58
CA ALA A 1025 -14.70 -27.26 -17.65
C ALA A 1025 -15.85 -28.18 -18.07
N LEU A 1026 -17.10 -27.98 -17.60
CA LEU A 1026 -18.25 -28.83 -17.97
C LEU A 1026 -18.43 -28.95 -19.49
N HIS A 1027 -18.21 -27.86 -20.21
CA HIS A 1027 -18.27 -27.83 -21.68
C HIS A 1027 -17.23 -28.74 -22.37
N GLU A 1028 -16.13 -29.12 -21.70
CA GLU A 1028 -15.16 -30.07 -22.26
C GLU A 1028 -15.63 -31.54 -22.14
N MET A 1029 -16.61 -31.80 -21.27
CA MET A 1029 -17.08 -33.14 -20.91
C MET A 1029 -18.45 -33.48 -21.50
N PHE A 1030 -19.31 -32.48 -21.66
CA PHE A 1030 -20.68 -32.61 -22.15
C PHE A 1030 -20.82 -31.96 -23.52
N GLY A 1031 -21.53 -32.64 -24.44
CA GLY A 1031 -21.72 -32.17 -25.81
C GLY A 1031 -23.05 -32.60 -26.43
N VAL A 1032 -23.01 -32.93 -27.71
CA VAL A 1032 -24.21 -33.28 -28.50
C VAL A 1032 -24.70 -34.68 -28.14
N ALA A 1033 -26.00 -34.81 -27.88
CA ALA A 1033 -26.68 -36.10 -27.80
C ALA A 1033 -27.83 -36.15 -28.82
N THR A 1034 -28.02 -37.32 -29.43
CA THR A 1034 -28.96 -37.50 -30.54
C THR A 1034 -30.35 -37.84 -30.06
N VAL A 1035 -31.35 -37.36 -30.79
CA VAL A 1035 -32.78 -37.53 -30.43
C VAL A 1035 -33.13 -39.01 -30.31
N LYS A 1036 -32.68 -39.86 -31.24
CA LYS A 1036 -32.97 -41.31 -31.21
C LYS A 1036 -32.41 -42.05 -29.99
N ALA A 1037 -31.28 -41.61 -29.45
CA ALA A 1037 -30.72 -42.18 -28.22
C ALA A 1037 -31.50 -41.71 -26.97
N PHE A 1038 -31.96 -40.46 -26.96
CA PHE A 1038 -32.86 -39.96 -25.92
C PHE A 1038 -34.24 -40.63 -25.97
N ASP A 1039 -34.78 -40.89 -27.16
CA ASP A 1039 -36.04 -41.63 -27.33
C ASP A 1039 -35.93 -43.02 -26.70
N GLY A 1040 -34.91 -43.80 -27.08
CA GLY A 1040 -34.71 -45.12 -26.49
C GLY A 1040 -34.57 -45.09 -24.97
N LEU A 1041 -33.90 -44.09 -24.40
CA LEU A 1041 -33.81 -43.92 -22.94
C LEU A 1041 -35.17 -43.54 -22.32
N ALA A 1042 -35.94 -42.66 -22.97
CA ALA A 1042 -37.29 -42.30 -22.52
C ALA A 1042 -38.24 -43.50 -22.58
N ASP A 1043 -38.14 -44.34 -23.60
CA ASP A 1043 -38.91 -45.57 -23.75
C ASP A 1043 -38.63 -46.54 -22.60
N MET A 1044 -37.36 -46.70 -22.24
CA MET A 1044 -36.94 -47.51 -21.08
C MET A 1044 -37.43 -46.92 -19.75
N ILE A 1045 -37.42 -45.59 -19.60
CA ILE A 1045 -37.97 -44.91 -18.41
C ILE A 1045 -39.48 -45.18 -18.31
N ARG A 1046 -40.23 -45.08 -19.41
CA ARG A 1046 -41.68 -45.35 -19.44
C ARG A 1046 -42.00 -46.81 -19.15
N ALA A 1047 -41.21 -47.74 -19.66
CA ALA A 1047 -41.34 -49.16 -19.37
C ALA A 1047 -40.89 -49.51 -17.93
N GLY A 1048 -40.08 -48.66 -17.30
CA GLY A 1048 -39.44 -48.90 -16.01
C GLY A 1048 -38.29 -49.92 -16.06
N HIS A 1049 -37.92 -50.38 -17.27
CA HIS A 1049 -36.87 -51.37 -17.51
C HIS A 1049 -36.32 -51.26 -18.95
N ILE A 1050 -35.20 -51.93 -19.22
CA ILE A 1050 -34.59 -51.95 -20.57
C ILE A 1050 -35.52 -52.59 -21.61
N VAL A 1051 -35.61 -51.96 -22.78
CA VAL A 1051 -36.34 -52.44 -23.97
C VAL A 1051 -35.45 -52.31 -25.20
N ASP A 1052 -35.78 -53.02 -26.29
CA ASP A 1052 -35.13 -52.80 -27.58
C ASP A 1052 -35.68 -51.55 -28.30
N ALA A 1053 -35.07 -51.19 -29.44
CA ALA A 1053 -35.48 -50.08 -30.28
C ALA A 1053 -36.89 -50.20 -30.90
N GLN A 1054 -37.63 -51.27 -30.60
CA GLN A 1054 -39.04 -51.45 -30.94
C GLN A 1054 -39.93 -51.51 -29.68
N GLU A 1055 -39.41 -51.05 -28.54
CA GLU A 1055 -40.06 -51.00 -27.24
C GLU A 1055 -40.44 -52.39 -26.69
N LYS A 1056 -39.78 -53.47 -27.14
CA LYS A 1056 -40.03 -54.83 -26.65
C LYS A 1056 -39.05 -55.22 -25.56
N ASP A 1057 -39.53 -55.97 -24.57
CA ASP A 1057 -38.70 -56.59 -23.53
C ASP A 1057 -37.93 -57.80 -24.08
N THR A 1058 -36.91 -57.53 -24.89
CA THR A 1058 -36.07 -58.55 -25.55
C THR A 1058 -34.90 -59.00 -24.67
N TYR A 1059 -34.51 -58.20 -23.67
CA TYR A 1059 -33.29 -58.40 -22.89
C TYR A 1059 -33.54 -59.07 -21.53
N ARG A 1060 -34.54 -58.64 -20.73
CA ARG A 1060 -34.76 -59.20 -19.38
C ARG A 1060 -35.12 -60.68 -19.34
N PRO A 1061 -35.78 -61.29 -20.35
CA PRO A 1061 -35.95 -62.74 -20.38
C PRO A 1061 -34.62 -63.52 -20.27
N HIS A 1062 -33.49 -62.86 -20.50
CA HIS A 1062 -32.16 -63.45 -20.47
C HIS A 1062 -31.29 -63.02 -19.27
N LEU A 1063 -31.86 -62.58 -18.14
CA LEU A 1063 -31.11 -62.19 -16.92
C LEU A 1063 -30.05 -63.23 -16.47
N LYS A 1064 -30.23 -64.50 -16.82
CA LYS A 1064 -29.23 -65.57 -16.60
C LYS A 1064 -27.88 -65.36 -17.29
N ARG A 1065 -27.83 -64.55 -18.35
CA ARG A 1065 -26.58 -64.21 -19.07
C ARG A 1065 -25.74 -63.17 -18.33
N MET A 1066 -26.29 -62.51 -17.30
CA MET A 1066 -25.55 -61.62 -16.39
C MET A 1066 -25.08 -62.35 -15.12
N ALA A 1067 -24.89 -63.68 -15.18
CA ALA A 1067 -24.34 -64.49 -14.09
C ALA A 1067 -22.81 -64.34 -13.96
N LEU A 1068 -22.35 -63.13 -13.69
CA LEU A 1068 -20.96 -62.78 -13.37
C LEU A 1068 -20.94 -61.83 -12.16
N PRO A 1069 -19.79 -61.67 -11.48
CA PRO A 1069 -19.63 -60.69 -10.42
C PRO A 1069 -19.95 -59.26 -10.89
N ILE A 1070 -20.95 -58.60 -10.28
CA ILE A 1070 -21.29 -57.19 -10.56
C ILE A 1070 -21.46 -56.38 -9.27
N ARG A 1071 -20.82 -55.21 -9.19
CA ARG A 1071 -21.07 -54.22 -8.14
C ARG A 1071 -21.85 -53.02 -8.68
N PHE A 1072 -22.95 -52.67 -8.01
CA PHE A 1072 -23.72 -51.47 -8.28
C PHE A 1072 -23.29 -50.32 -7.35
N ILE A 1073 -23.05 -49.14 -7.91
CA ILE A 1073 -22.77 -47.90 -7.17
C ILE A 1073 -23.83 -46.86 -7.54
N HIS A 1074 -24.38 -46.17 -6.55
CA HIS A 1074 -25.42 -45.16 -6.74
C HIS A 1074 -25.21 -43.95 -5.83
N GLY A 1075 -25.45 -42.74 -6.31
CA GLY A 1075 -25.45 -41.54 -5.45
C GLY A 1075 -26.76 -41.37 -4.68
N GLU A 1076 -26.69 -41.06 -3.38
CA GLU A 1076 -27.89 -40.86 -2.55
C GLU A 1076 -28.78 -39.70 -3.05
N SER A 1077 -28.17 -38.58 -3.46
CA SER A 1077 -28.85 -37.37 -3.91
C SER A 1077 -29.11 -37.34 -5.42
N ASN A 1078 -29.19 -38.50 -6.07
CA ASN A 1078 -29.30 -38.56 -7.53
C ASN A 1078 -30.67 -38.05 -8.04
N GLY A 1079 -30.69 -36.80 -8.52
CA GLY A 1079 -31.86 -36.12 -9.11
C GLY A 1079 -32.21 -36.53 -10.54
N CYS A 1080 -31.50 -37.50 -11.13
CA CYS A 1080 -31.73 -38.02 -12.48
C CYS A 1080 -32.37 -39.42 -12.46
N PHE A 1081 -31.83 -40.32 -11.64
CA PHE A 1081 -32.35 -41.67 -11.41
C PHE A 1081 -32.27 -42.01 -9.93
N LEU A 1082 -33.40 -42.40 -9.33
CA LEU A 1082 -33.44 -42.65 -7.89
C LEU A 1082 -32.66 -43.93 -7.53
N PRO A 1083 -32.07 -44.02 -6.32
CA PRO A 1083 -31.31 -45.17 -5.84
C PRO A 1083 -31.99 -46.53 -6.03
N GLU A 1084 -33.31 -46.56 -6.01
CA GLU A 1084 -34.16 -47.73 -6.24
C GLU A 1084 -33.90 -48.41 -7.59
N SER A 1085 -33.38 -47.69 -8.60
CA SER A 1085 -33.05 -48.24 -9.92
C SER A 1085 -32.03 -49.38 -9.84
N THR A 1086 -30.90 -49.14 -9.17
CA THR A 1086 -29.87 -50.17 -8.96
C THR A 1086 -30.31 -51.22 -7.95
N GLN A 1087 -31.17 -50.85 -6.99
CA GLN A 1087 -31.74 -51.80 -6.04
C GLN A 1087 -32.62 -52.85 -6.73
N ARG A 1088 -33.56 -52.42 -7.58
CA ARG A 1088 -34.44 -53.34 -8.33
C ARG A 1088 -33.65 -54.24 -9.27
N THR A 1089 -32.65 -53.68 -9.94
CA THR A 1089 -31.74 -54.47 -10.80
C THR A 1089 -31.01 -55.54 -9.97
N TYR A 1090 -30.45 -55.15 -8.82
CA TYR A 1090 -29.79 -56.07 -7.89
C TYR A 1090 -30.73 -57.21 -7.47
N GLU A 1091 -31.94 -56.88 -7.01
CA GLU A 1091 -32.94 -57.86 -6.58
C GLU A 1091 -33.36 -58.82 -7.72
N ALA A 1092 -33.55 -58.29 -8.93
CA ALA A 1092 -33.88 -59.09 -10.11
C ALA A 1092 -32.78 -60.09 -10.48
N LEU A 1093 -31.51 -59.67 -10.41
CA LEU A 1093 -30.36 -60.52 -10.69
C LEU A 1093 -30.13 -61.55 -9.59
N VAL A 1094 -30.25 -61.18 -8.32
CA VAL A 1094 -30.19 -62.11 -7.19
C VAL A 1094 -31.27 -63.18 -7.31
N LYS A 1095 -32.49 -62.80 -7.72
CA LYS A 1095 -33.59 -63.74 -7.97
C LYS A 1095 -33.30 -64.69 -9.13
N ALA A 1096 -32.63 -64.22 -10.19
CA ALA A 1096 -32.34 -65.02 -11.38
C ALA A 1096 -31.13 -65.96 -11.22
N ASN A 1097 -30.09 -65.50 -10.51
CA ASN A 1097 -28.75 -66.11 -10.53
C ASN A 1097 -28.16 -66.41 -9.13
N GLY A 1098 -28.84 -66.03 -8.05
CA GLY A 1098 -28.37 -66.18 -6.67
C GLY A 1098 -27.61 -64.96 -6.14
N ALA A 1099 -27.50 -64.85 -4.81
CA ALA A 1099 -26.98 -63.65 -4.14
C ALA A 1099 -25.45 -63.46 -4.21
N GLY A 1100 -24.69 -64.54 -4.44
CA GLY A 1100 -23.23 -64.55 -4.29
C GLY A 1100 -22.43 -63.76 -5.34
N LEU A 1101 -23.07 -63.32 -6.43
CA LEU A 1101 -22.41 -62.61 -7.53
C LEU A 1101 -22.59 -61.09 -7.49
N TYR A 1102 -23.46 -60.56 -6.63
CA TYR A 1102 -23.87 -59.16 -6.73
C TYR A 1102 -23.60 -58.39 -5.43
N SER A 1103 -23.20 -57.12 -5.54
CA SER A 1103 -23.09 -56.20 -4.40
C SER A 1103 -23.60 -54.80 -4.77
N ARG A 1104 -24.03 -54.02 -3.78
CA ARG A 1104 -24.55 -52.66 -4.00
C ARG A 1104 -24.02 -51.68 -2.93
N ARG A 1105 -23.66 -50.47 -3.35
CA ARG A 1105 -23.23 -49.34 -2.49
C ARG A 1105 -23.98 -48.08 -2.87
N VAL A 1106 -24.54 -47.39 -1.88
CA VAL A 1106 -25.11 -46.04 -2.03
C VAL A 1106 -24.14 -45.07 -1.36
N ILE A 1107 -23.78 -44.00 -2.06
CA ILE A 1107 -22.80 -43.02 -1.61
C ILE A 1107 -23.55 -41.79 -1.08
N PRO A 1108 -23.46 -41.46 0.22
CA PRO A 1108 -24.18 -40.34 0.81
C PRO A 1108 -23.79 -38.99 0.21
N LYS A 1109 -24.75 -38.08 0.00
CA LYS A 1109 -24.52 -36.72 -0.54
C LYS A 1109 -23.91 -36.63 -1.94
N TYR A 1110 -23.95 -37.70 -2.71
CA TYR A 1110 -23.47 -37.72 -4.09
C TYR A 1110 -24.67 -37.75 -5.04
N GLY A 1111 -24.65 -36.89 -6.07
CA GLY A 1111 -25.58 -36.89 -7.19
C GLY A 1111 -25.27 -37.97 -8.22
N HIS A 1112 -25.76 -37.79 -9.46
CA HIS A 1112 -25.67 -38.79 -10.51
C HIS A 1112 -24.22 -39.07 -10.98
N ILE A 1113 -23.52 -38.06 -11.49
CA ILE A 1113 -22.19 -38.22 -12.07
C ILE A 1113 -21.06 -37.95 -11.06
N ASP A 1114 -21.40 -37.44 -9.87
CA ASP A 1114 -20.45 -37.18 -8.78
C ASP A 1114 -19.65 -38.42 -8.40
N CYS A 1115 -20.24 -39.62 -8.52
CA CYS A 1115 -19.53 -40.87 -8.25
C CYS A 1115 -18.37 -41.15 -9.23
N ILE A 1116 -18.28 -40.42 -10.33
CA ILE A 1116 -17.24 -40.56 -11.34
C ILE A 1116 -16.17 -39.47 -11.18
N PHE A 1117 -16.55 -38.21 -10.98
CA PHE A 1117 -15.60 -37.10 -10.96
C PHE A 1117 -15.84 -36.03 -9.88
N GLY A 1118 -16.68 -36.30 -8.87
CA GLY A 1118 -16.82 -35.41 -7.73
C GLY A 1118 -15.48 -35.16 -7.05
N LYS A 1119 -15.28 -33.96 -6.49
CA LYS A 1119 -13.99 -33.48 -5.96
C LYS A 1119 -13.35 -34.42 -4.94
N ASN A 1120 -14.17 -35.19 -4.20
CA ASN A 1120 -13.74 -36.18 -3.22
C ASN A 1120 -13.94 -37.64 -3.65
N ALA A 1121 -14.34 -37.92 -4.91
CA ALA A 1121 -14.68 -39.27 -5.39
C ALA A 1121 -13.52 -40.29 -5.24
N ALA A 1122 -12.26 -39.83 -5.32
CA ALA A 1122 -11.10 -40.66 -5.08
C ALA A 1122 -11.00 -41.21 -3.65
N LYS A 1123 -11.59 -40.50 -2.68
CA LYS A 1123 -11.65 -40.92 -1.29
C LYS A 1123 -12.90 -41.72 -1.00
N ASP A 1124 -14.04 -41.28 -1.52
CA ASP A 1124 -15.34 -41.75 -1.05
C ASP A 1124 -15.96 -42.84 -1.96
N VAL A 1125 -15.51 -42.95 -3.22
CA VAL A 1125 -16.12 -43.85 -4.22
C VAL A 1125 -15.13 -44.84 -4.83
N PHE A 1126 -13.98 -44.37 -5.30
CA PHE A 1126 -13.02 -45.22 -6.02
C PHE A 1126 -12.49 -46.42 -5.20
N PRO A 1127 -12.35 -46.34 -3.84
CA PRO A 1127 -12.03 -47.52 -3.05
C PRO A 1127 -13.03 -48.66 -3.22
N HIS A 1128 -14.33 -48.36 -3.37
CA HIS A 1128 -15.37 -49.37 -3.60
C HIS A 1128 -15.31 -49.96 -5.02
N ILE A 1129 -14.84 -49.20 -6.01
CA ILE A 1129 -14.59 -49.72 -7.36
C ILE A 1129 -13.41 -50.69 -7.31
N LEU A 1130 -12.29 -50.24 -6.73
CA LEU A 1130 -11.07 -51.02 -6.61
C LEU A 1130 -11.28 -52.32 -5.82
N GLU A 1131 -11.97 -52.25 -4.68
CA GLU A 1131 -12.30 -53.43 -3.86
C GLU A 1131 -12.99 -54.53 -4.68
N HIS A 1132 -13.91 -54.15 -5.58
CA HIS A 1132 -14.56 -55.12 -6.46
C HIS A 1132 -13.63 -55.64 -7.55
N LEU A 1133 -12.86 -54.77 -8.18
CA LEU A 1133 -11.93 -55.16 -9.24
C LEU A 1133 -10.84 -56.12 -8.72
N GLU A 1134 -10.35 -55.89 -7.50
CA GLU A 1134 -9.37 -56.75 -6.83
C GLU A 1134 -9.98 -58.10 -6.46
N ALA A 1135 -11.18 -58.09 -5.86
CA ALA A 1135 -11.88 -59.32 -5.48
C ALA A 1135 -12.21 -60.23 -6.69
N THR A 1136 -12.28 -59.64 -7.89
CA THR A 1136 -12.66 -60.34 -9.14
C THR A 1136 -11.52 -60.41 -10.16
N GLN A 1137 -10.29 -60.12 -9.74
CA GLN A 1137 -9.13 -60.09 -10.63
C GLN A 1137 -8.82 -61.45 -11.27
N LYS A 1138 -8.99 -62.55 -10.52
CA LYS A 1138 -8.65 -63.93 -10.90
C LYS A 1138 -9.86 -64.80 -11.29
N VAL A 1139 -11.05 -64.21 -11.32
CA VAL A 1139 -12.30 -64.86 -11.75
C VAL A 1139 -12.30 -64.96 -13.27
#